data_AF-A0A126V659-F1
#
_entry.id   AF-A0A126V659-F1
#
_cell.length_a   1.000
_cell.length_b   1.000
_cell.length_c   1.000
_cell.angle_alpha   90.00
_cell.angle_beta   90.00
_cell.angle_gamma   90.00
#
_symmetry.space_group_name_H-M   'P 1'
#
loop_
_entity.id
_entity.type
_entity.pdbx_description
1 polymer ?
#
loop_
_entity_poly.entity_id
_entity_poly.type
_entity_poly.pdbx_seq_one_letter_code
_entity_poly.pdbx_strand_id
1 'polypeptide(L)'
;MAKNSQDREYEITESLAAPQVTVLTALSGKKCTKIIRATGPQSYDNAKWFQAEKILLNDFAALTNLLTGLETQTNKMVVTGGVTKPYENADRIYRRKNSRSDAPASLEDNGSRVAHFDIDEFDIPAGFGWHDSTALADVIWRSVVARLPALEGVSVHWQASSSAGTTRAEGLAKFHFWILLDKPLFEAQRRALYNRVGSDPQLACPIQPNYTAAPIIIDCTDPLIGVPRSGTFLGIRDFAPVNEFGLTEAAIRPANLDSAPSIKCDIYPAPTLSNSFTNTSGGVQKLTDACNRIRKADLRNVEINKQAYYIAGLVSAGSLSLDAAKNALLEAAAATGHGRYREAVENGFESGLKAPIFMRKSSPKPNVIEPYFPRANLDRNDAIGKHRSTVNSWVDLAVDFARNAKSELSSAPAPRWMLAGAQGVGKSSGLTGRNGAPGGLHKATGLVSAMFLPNHAKCEEAAAEYARNSPKGSPECLVVRGRNRLNPDGTAGEKMCLIPDVATKVAKMGLTVRSTLCLKCPLRNECGYMLQERQVENLVSKPEGLVLFAPPQYAFLPLPAEVKPELAVFDERPSDFAVEDISLSFQDLEASFQFGGLPYRASEKTLTEAAVDAHEIAQNTLQPLLRNFALAMQSDSSTALDQLRKSGVDLEIVDKALKNLHFFYAGRVVSSLGDSLKDLNLSGQRGRPASKLLMAQLLQSNPPRVDKIKTFLEVLRDELSGTHATPISIVQESADIQDAESSQAPGIKILRIRPLLHGVNAPFLYLDGTGDEEIAKAMFGSDLIIHHYPVERNAVVTQVVGCQFSRQYVCGEGRGGKPAYGDIAQKSCDLREHLDTVLKGHDTAAVFATKKIIQKLGLEGSPRAGHFGALRGLNRWEDYDSVIIIGREQPPLSAVELIARAYALKTNASFMSAPAIWEWRGIRIEDGAVPVRVLSHPDPWVKRILYQIREAEAEQAIDRIRLIHNTELKQVFLLSEMALDITVDRVVHWDDFKRGGSRIECAARKYNVIPLEGREAARLLPDIWNNHETANSDLAPLRLTSGMVYNNSLYTNSDTKELCRVKYKRSVSKPERARTREAIVCGPAEIAQSVLEKVTGKLDGFEIVACDKIPEN
;
A
#
# COMPACT_ATOMS: atom_id res chain seq x y z
N MET A 1 -44.58 -24.48 28.58
CA MET A 1 -46.03 -24.63 28.39
C MET A 1 -46.47 -23.78 27.22
N ALA A 2 -47.05 -24.45 26.23
CA ALA A 2 -47.97 -24.05 25.15
C ALA A 2 -48.05 -22.58 24.64
N LYS A 3 -47.69 -22.46 23.34
CA LYS A 3 -48.50 -22.05 22.16
C LYS A 3 -48.97 -20.59 21.95
N ASN A 4 -48.59 -20.14 20.73
CA ASN A 4 -49.36 -19.49 19.66
C ASN A 4 -49.95 -18.08 19.84
N SER A 5 -49.64 -17.20 18.87
CA SER A 5 -50.57 -16.60 17.88
C SER A 5 -49.82 -15.47 17.16
N GLN A 6 -49.60 -15.57 15.85
CA GLN A 6 -50.45 -15.05 14.76
C GLN A 6 -50.48 -13.52 14.64
N ASP A 7 -50.16 -13.08 13.41
CA ASP A 7 -50.72 -11.95 12.66
C ASP A 7 -51.59 -10.97 13.45
N ARG A 8 -51.10 -9.72 13.55
CA ARG A 8 -51.95 -8.54 13.69
C ARG A 8 -51.44 -7.45 12.75
N GLU A 9 -52.08 -7.35 11.58
CA GLU A 9 -52.36 -6.05 11.00
C GLU A 9 -53.01 -5.18 12.08
N TYR A 10 -52.43 -4.02 12.34
CA TYR A 10 -53.04 -3.00 13.18
C TYR A 10 -53.42 -1.81 12.29
N GLU A 11 -54.66 -1.81 11.83
CA GLU A 11 -55.43 -0.57 11.77
C GLU A 11 -55.67 -0.11 13.21
N ILE A 12 -55.15 1.05 13.58
CA ILE A 12 -55.63 1.80 14.74
C ILE A 12 -55.69 3.29 14.37
N THR A 13 -56.92 3.75 14.16
CA THR A 13 -57.36 5.11 14.50
C THR A 13 -57.35 5.27 16.03
N GLU A 14 -56.22 5.68 16.60
CA GLU A 14 -56.09 6.15 17.99
C GLU A 14 -55.46 7.54 17.91
N SER A 15 -55.96 8.50 18.69
CA SER A 15 -55.36 9.83 18.73
C SER A 15 -53.90 9.70 19.19
N LEU A 16 -52.95 9.88 18.26
CA LEU A 16 -51.52 9.83 18.56
C LEU A 16 -51.23 10.79 19.72
N ALA A 17 -50.70 10.26 20.82
CA ALA A 17 -50.30 11.07 21.97
C ALA A 17 -49.39 12.22 21.51
N ALA A 18 -49.61 13.41 22.08
CA ALA A 18 -48.82 14.59 21.76
C ALA A 18 -47.31 14.28 21.91
N PRO A 19 -46.45 14.76 20.99
CA PRO A 19 -45.00 14.62 21.14
C PRO A 19 -44.57 15.09 22.53
N GLN A 20 -43.61 14.40 23.12
CA GLN A 20 -43.15 14.69 24.47
C GLN A 20 -41.65 14.47 24.58
N VAL A 21 -41.02 15.22 25.47
CA VAL A 21 -39.61 15.03 25.85
C VAL A 21 -39.47 15.04 27.36
N THR A 22 -38.45 14.36 27.87
CA THR A 22 -38.12 14.39 29.29
C THR A 22 -36.95 15.33 29.51
N VAL A 23 -37.15 16.37 30.32
CA VAL A 23 -36.10 17.31 30.74
C VAL A 23 -35.56 16.85 32.09
N LEU A 24 -34.24 16.69 32.19
CA LEU A 24 -33.56 16.31 33.42
C LEU A 24 -32.82 17.50 34.00
N THR A 25 -33.12 17.85 35.26
CA THR A 25 -32.47 18.93 36.01
C THR A 25 -31.48 18.34 37.02
N ALA A 26 -30.20 18.69 36.93
CA ALA A 26 -29.18 18.19 37.85
C ALA A 26 -29.35 18.76 39.27
N LEU A 27 -29.64 17.91 40.26
CA LEU A 27 -29.94 18.31 41.65
C LEU A 27 -28.73 18.82 42.45
N SER A 28 -27.51 18.61 41.93
CA SER A 28 -26.26 18.96 42.64
C SER A 28 -25.67 20.30 42.21
N GLY A 29 -26.41 21.12 41.45
CA GLY A 29 -25.90 22.36 40.84
C GLY A 29 -24.84 22.13 39.76
N LYS A 30 -24.60 20.86 39.38
CA LYS A 30 -23.64 20.46 38.36
C LYS A 30 -24.08 20.89 36.97
N LYS A 31 -23.10 21.33 36.19
CA LYS A 31 -23.31 21.90 34.86
C LYS A 31 -23.47 20.81 33.81
N CYS A 32 -24.56 20.90 33.07
CA CYS A 32 -24.91 20.11 31.90
C CYS A 32 -24.60 20.89 30.62
N THR A 33 -23.50 21.63 30.59
CA THR A 33 -22.98 22.32 29.40
C THR A 33 -21.45 22.36 29.46
N LYS A 34 -20.80 22.56 28.31
CA LYS A 34 -19.34 22.71 28.23
C LYS A 34 -18.92 24.09 28.72
N ILE A 35 -17.72 24.16 29.28
CA ILE A 35 -17.06 25.41 29.63
C ILE A 35 -15.95 25.67 28.59
N ILE A 36 -15.98 26.81 27.92
CA ILE A 36 -14.98 27.22 26.94
C ILE A 36 -14.01 28.20 27.60
N ARG A 37 -12.73 27.89 27.51
CA ARG A 37 -11.61 28.69 28.03
C ARG A 37 -10.57 28.93 26.94
N ALA A 38 -9.68 29.90 27.13
CA ALA A 38 -8.53 30.11 26.26
C ALA A 38 -7.64 28.86 26.10
N THR A 39 -7.58 28.00 27.11
CA THR A 39 -6.83 26.73 27.08
C THR A 39 -7.53 25.59 26.33
N GLY A 40 -8.76 25.79 25.87
CA GLY A 40 -9.59 24.80 25.19
C GLY A 40 -10.87 24.41 25.94
N PRO A 41 -11.74 23.58 25.32
CA PRO A 41 -13.03 23.19 25.88
C PRO A 41 -12.88 22.21 27.05
N GLN A 42 -13.59 22.47 28.14
CA GLN A 42 -13.78 21.58 29.28
C GLN A 42 -15.16 20.91 29.21
N SER A 43 -15.17 19.59 29.39
CA SER A 43 -16.40 18.79 29.38
C SER A 43 -17.36 19.15 30.52
N TYR A 44 -18.64 18.81 30.33
CA TYR A 44 -19.70 18.94 31.33
C TYR A 44 -19.43 18.13 32.61
N ASP A 45 -20.12 18.50 33.70
CA ASP A 45 -19.98 17.83 34.99
C ASP A 45 -20.69 16.47 35.00
N ASN A 46 -20.12 15.49 35.72
CA ASN A 46 -20.73 14.17 35.88
C ASN A 46 -21.84 14.20 36.96
N ALA A 47 -23.03 14.67 36.58
CA ALA A 47 -24.22 14.65 37.42
C ALA A 47 -24.80 13.24 37.58
N LYS A 48 -25.09 12.85 38.83
CA LYS A 48 -25.57 11.50 39.18
C LYS A 48 -27.08 11.44 39.42
N TRP A 49 -27.65 12.52 39.98
CA TRP A 49 -29.06 12.58 40.41
C TRP A 49 -29.76 13.75 39.74
N PHE A 50 -30.97 13.50 39.26
CA PHE A 50 -31.76 14.44 38.48
C PHE A 50 -33.19 14.51 38.98
N GLN A 51 -33.83 15.67 38.84
CA GLN A 51 -35.28 15.78 38.82
C GLN A 51 -35.75 15.67 37.37
N ALA A 52 -36.74 14.83 37.10
CA ALA A 52 -37.27 14.64 35.75
C ALA A 52 -38.59 15.38 35.60
N GLU A 53 -38.73 16.09 34.49
CA GLU A 53 -39.93 16.82 34.12
C GLU A 53 -40.37 16.40 32.72
N LYS A 54 -41.65 16.07 32.58
CA LYS A 54 -42.24 15.64 31.32
C LYS A 54 -42.87 16.85 30.63
N ILE A 55 -42.36 17.21 29.45
CA ILE A 55 -42.87 18.35 28.67
C ILE A 55 -43.63 17.83 27.46
N LEU A 56 -44.90 18.25 27.32
CA LEU A 56 -45.71 18.00 26.14
C LEU A 56 -45.47 19.09 25.09
N LEU A 57 -45.34 18.68 23.83
CA LEU A 57 -45.04 19.51 22.68
C LEU A 57 -46.17 19.35 21.66
N ASN A 58 -47.07 20.33 21.61
CA ASN A 58 -48.25 20.24 20.75
C ASN A 58 -47.95 20.53 19.27
N ASP A 59 -46.95 21.36 19.01
CA ASP A 59 -46.55 21.83 17.68
C ASP A 59 -45.04 22.16 17.63
N PHE A 60 -44.55 22.53 16.45
CA PHE A 60 -43.14 22.88 16.26
C PHE A 60 -42.75 24.16 17.02
N ALA A 61 -43.69 25.09 17.23
CA ALA A 61 -43.48 26.28 18.04
C ALA A 61 -43.21 25.93 19.51
N ALA A 62 -43.91 24.95 20.09
CA ALA A 62 -43.67 24.46 21.45
C ALA A 62 -42.27 23.83 21.59
N LEU A 63 -41.81 23.07 20.59
CA LEU A 63 -40.45 22.52 20.57
C LEU A 63 -39.40 23.64 20.54
N THR A 64 -39.58 24.62 19.67
CA THR A 64 -38.67 25.78 19.54
C THR A 64 -38.61 26.60 20.83
N ASN A 65 -39.76 26.88 21.45
CA ASN A 65 -39.84 27.62 22.70
C ASN A 65 -39.14 26.88 23.85
N LEU A 66 -39.32 25.54 23.93
CA LEU A 66 -38.62 24.73 24.91
C LEU A 66 -37.10 24.79 24.71
N LEU A 67 -36.60 24.55 23.49
CA LEU A 67 -35.17 24.51 23.21
C LEU A 67 -34.51 25.87 23.46
N THR A 68 -35.12 26.95 22.99
CA THR A 68 -34.67 28.33 23.25
C THR A 68 -34.64 28.65 24.76
N GLY A 69 -35.64 28.19 25.51
CA GLY A 69 -35.68 28.37 26.96
C GLY A 69 -34.61 27.56 27.70
N LEU A 70 -34.24 26.38 27.17
CA LEU A 70 -33.21 25.52 27.76
C LEU A 70 -31.79 26.00 27.47
N GLU A 71 -31.58 26.82 26.44
CA GLU A 71 -30.25 27.35 26.09
C GLU A 71 -29.57 28.09 27.25
N THR A 72 -30.35 28.75 28.10
CA THR A 72 -29.84 29.49 29.26
C THR A 72 -29.76 28.64 30.54
N GLN A 73 -30.31 27.42 30.54
CA GLN A 73 -30.45 26.57 31.72
C GLN A 73 -29.30 25.55 31.80
N THR A 74 -28.13 26.03 32.23
CA THR A 74 -26.87 25.28 32.23
C THR A 74 -26.84 24.01 33.08
N ASN A 75 -27.86 23.72 33.89
CA ASN A 75 -27.99 22.52 34.72
C ASN A 75 -29.05 21.52 34.19
N LYS A 76 -29.64 21.78 33.03
CA LYS A 76 -30.66 20.91 32.41
C LYS A 76 -30.16 20.25 31.13
N MET A 77 -30.78 19.12 30.78
CA MET A 77 -30.56 18.38 29.52
C MET A 77 -31.84 17.67 29.09
N VAL A 78 -31.93 17.29 27.81
CA VAL A 78 -33.06 16.53 27.27
C VAL A 78 -32.68 15.08 27.08
N VAL A 79 -33.61 14.16 27.37
CA VAL A 79 -33.51 12.75 26.99
C VAL A 79 -34.77 12.33 26.22
N THR A 80 -34.62 11.37 25.32
CA THR A 80 -35.72 10.89 24.46
C THR A 80 -36.57 9.81 25.12
N GLY A 81 -36.11 9.22 26.22
CA GLY A 81 -36.84 8.22 27.00
C GLY A 81 -37.88 8.82 27.96
N GLY A 82 -38.97 8.09 28.16
CA GLY A 82 -40.00 8.43 29.15
C GLY A 82 -39.61 7.99 30.56
N VAL A 83 -40.07 8.74 31.57
CA VAL A 83 -39.91 8.35 32.98
C VAL A 83 -40.81 7.14 33.27
N THR A 84 -40.22 6.07 33.79
CA THR A 84 -40.97 4.86 34.16
C THR A 84 -41.90 5.11 35.35
N LYS A 85 -43.02 4.39 35.43
CA LYS A 85 -44.05 4.53 36.48
C LYS A 85 -43.52 4.64 37.93
N PRO A 86 -42.52 3.87 38.40
CA PRO A 86 -42.03 3.98 39.78
C PRO A 86 -41.39 5.34 40.12
N TYR A 87 -41.04 6.12 39.11
CA TYR A 87 -40.32 7.39 39.24
C TYR A 87 -41.12 8.59 38.70
N GLU A 88 -42.37 8.40 38.26
CA GLU A 88 -43.19 9.45 37.66
C GLU A 88 -43.42 10.65 38.60
N ASN A 89 -43.47 10.40 39.92
CA ASN A 89 -43.58 11.41 40.97
C ASN A 89 -42.38 11.43 41.93
N ALA A 90 -41.23 10.92 41.51
CA ALA A 90 -40.05 10.86 42.38
C ALA A 90 -39.29 12.19 42.40
N ASP A 91 -38.97 12.69 43.60
CA ASP A 91 -38.17 13.91 43.78
C ASP A 91 -36.76 13.81 43.19
N ARG A 92 -36.25 12.59 43.00
CA ARG A 92 -34.97 12.32 42.35
C ARG A 92 -34.97 11.00 41.60
N ILE A 93 -34.30 11.00 40.46
CA ILE A 93 -34.04 9.82 39.64
C ILE A 93 -32.55 9.71 39.32
N TYR A 94 -32.12 8.48 39.02
CA TYR A 94 -30.79 8.18 38.48
C TYR A 94 -30.93 7.79 37.02
N ARG A 95 -30.24 8.43 36.07
CA ARG A 95 -30.38 8.15 34.61
C ARG A 95 -30.00 6.71 34.26
N ARG A 96 -30.98 5.80 34.13
CA ARG A 96 -30.77 4.35 34.00
C ARG A 96 -31.84 3.70 33.12
N LYS A 97 -31.39 2.96 32.10
CA LYS A 97 -32.25 2.22 31.16
C LYS A 97 -32.66 0.82 31.64
N ASN A 98 -31.76 0.13 32.33
CA ASN A 98 -31.95 -1.27 32.71
C ASN A 98 -32.18 -1.40 34.23
N SER A 99 -33.16 -2.18 34.63
CA SER A 99 -33.37 -2.53 36.04
C SER A 99 -32.16 -3.25 36.63
N ARG A 100 -31.89 -3.03 37.91
CA ARG A 100 -30.94 -3.81 38.72
C ARG A 100 -31.69 -4.46 39.88
N SER A 101 -31.06 -5.42 40.54
CA SER A 101 -31.59 -6.11 41.72
C SER A 101 -31.99 -5.16 42.86
N ASP A 102 -31.38 -3.98 42.93
CA ASP A 102 -31.55 -2.97 43.99
C ASP A 102 -32.39 -1.75 43.59
N ALA A 103 -32.68 -1.55 42.30
CA ALA A 103 -33.53 -0.45 41.82
C ALA A 103 -33.98 -0.66 40.35
N PRO A 104 -35.26 -0.40 40.01
CA PRO A 104 -35.76 -0.51 38.65
C PRO A 104 -35.13 0.52 37.70
N ALA A 105 -35.32 0.34 36.39
CA ALA A 105 -35.01 1.37 35.39
C ALA A 105 -35.80 2.66 35.72
N SER A 106 -35.21 3.81 35.46
CA SER A 106 -35.85 5.12 35.66
C SER A 106 -36.36 5.74 34.37
N LEU A 107 -35.81 5.29 33.24
CA LEU A 107 -36.13 5.76 31.91
C LEU A 107 -36.31 4.56 30.98
N GLU A 108 -37.35 4.58 30.17
CA GLU A 108 -37.66 3.54 29.19
C GLU A 108 -37.85 4.12 27.78
N ASP A 109 -37.70 3.27 26.76
CA ASP A 109 -38.00 3.65 25.37
C ASP A 109 -39.48 3.38 25.08
N ASN A 110 -40.30 4.42 25.17
CA ASN A 110 -41.72 4.39 24.83
C ASN A 110 -42.01 4.93 23.42
N GLY A 111 -40.97 5.06 22.59
CA GLY A 111 -41.05 5.69 21.27
C GLY A 111 -41.05 7.21 21.38
N SER A 112 -40.18 7.88 20.62
CA SER A 112 -40.07 9.34 20.62
C SER A 112 -40.56 9.90 19.29
N ARG A 113 -41.35 10.98 19.38
CA ARG A 113 -41.80 11.78 18.24
C ARG A 113 -40.93 13.01 18.00
N VAL A 114 -39.75 13.05 18.61
CA VAL A 114 -38.73 14.09 18.42
C VAL A 114 -37.44 13.42 17.97
N ALA A 115 -36.84 13.93 16.89
CA ALA A 115 -35.52 13.51 16.45
C ALA A 115 -34.51 14.65 16.65
N HIS A 116 -33.31 14.26 17.08
CA HIS A 116 -32.18 15.15 17.30
C HIS A 116 -30.99 14.64 16.50
N PHE A 117 -30.58 15.40 15.48
CA PHE A 117 -29.41 15.11 14.68
C PHE A 117 -28.23 15.97 15.14
N ASP A 118 -27.19 15.32 15.66
CA ASP A 118 -25.93 15.94 16.05
C ASP A 118 -24.91 15.76 14.93
N ILE A 119 -24.71 16.83 14.15
CA ILE A 119 -23.88 16.86 12.95
C ILE A 119 -22.54 17.49 13.33
N ASP A 120 -21.50 16.66 13.45
CA ASP A 120 -20.25 17.07 14.11
C ASP A 120 -18.98 16.96 13.22
N GLU A 121 -19.08 16.25 12.10
CA GLU A 121 -17.96 15.87 11.21
C GLU A 121 -18.14 16.36 9.75
N PHE A 122 -19.00 17.34 9.51
CA PHE A 122 -19.14 17.90 8.16
C PHE A 122 -18.13 19.01 7.92
N ASP A 123 -17.43 18.96 6.78
CA ASP A 123 -16.58 20.06 6.33
C ASP A 123 -17.43 21.30 6.01
N ILE A 124 -16.92 22.49 6.37
CA ILE A 124 -17.56 23.75 5.99
C ILE A 124 -17.39 23.96 4.47
N PRO A 125 -18.49 24.12 3.70
CA PRO A 125 -18.40 24.37 2.26
C PRO A 125 -17.70 25.69 1.94
N ALA A 126 -16.98 25.72 0.81
CA ALA A 126 -16.27 26.91 0.36
C ALA A 126 -17.22 28.12 0.23
N GLY A 127 -16.85 29.25 0.82
CA GLY A 127 -17.66 30.48 0.83
C GLY A 127 -18.59 30.63 2.03
N PHE A 128 -18.66 29.64 2.93
CA PHE A 128 -19.43 29.71 4.17
C PHE A 128 -18.50 29.67 5.38
N GLY A 129 -19.00 30.12 6.54
CA GLY A 129 -18.25 30.07 7.79
C GLY A 129 -19.08 30.52 8.99
N TRP A 130 -18.50 30.39 10.18
CA TRP A 130 -19.19 30.69 11.45
C TRP A 130 -19.54 32.18 11.66
N HIS A 131 -19.03 33.08 10.81
CA HIS A 131 -19.42 34.49 10.77
C HIS A 131 -20.86 34.72 10.26
N ASP A 132 -21.46 33.73 9.60
CA ASP A 132 -22.89 33.66 9.30
C ASP A 132 -23.41 32.25 9.64
N SER A 133 -23.64 32.03 10.94
CA SER A 133 -24.10 30.76 11.47
C SER A 133 -25.43 30.30 10.89
N THR A 134 -26.30 31.23 10.48
CA THR A 134 -27.63 30.92 9.95
C THR A 134 -27.53 30.40 8.52
N ALA A 135 -26.77 31.08 7.65
CA ALA A 135 -26.54 30.60 6.29
C ALA A 135 -25.78 29.27 6.28
N LEU A 136 -24.80 29.11 7.18
CA LEU A 136 -24.08 27.85 7.32
C LEU A 136 -25.01 26.72 7.79
N ALA A 137 -25.90 26.96 8.76
CA ALA A 137 -26.87 25.98 9.23
C ALA A 137 -27.83 25.53 8.10
N ASP A 138 -28.29 26.45 7.25
CA ASP A 138 -29.18 26.13 6.11
C ASP A 138 -28.50 25.19 5.10
N VAL A 139 -27.25 25.48 4.72
CA VAL A 139 -26.50 24.62 3.77
C VAL A 139 -26.25 23.22 4.34
N ILE A 140 -25.93 23.13 5.63
CA ILE A 140 -25.73 21.85 6.29
C ILE A 140 -27.06 21.09 6.42
N TRP A 141 -28.16 21.79 6.72
CA TRP A 141 -29.49 21.18 6.73
C TRP A 141 -29.87 20.63 5.35
N ARG A 142 -29.64 21.37 4.27
CA ARG A 142 -29.85 20.87 2.90
C ARG A 142 -29.01 19.64 2.59
N SER A 143 -27.81 19.54 3.16
CA SER A 143 -26.96 18.35 3.02
C SER A 143 -27.53 17.13 3.78
N VAL A 144 -28.18 17.36 4.93
CA VAL A 144 -28.95 16.34 5.65
C VAL A 144 -30.19 15.91 4.84
N VAL A 145 -30.93 16.86 4.28
CA VAL A 145 -32.09 16.60 3.40
C VAL A 145 -31.67 15.83 2.14
N ALA A 146 -30.51 16.11 1.54
CA ALA A 146 -30.02 15.35 0.39
C ALA A 146 -29.79 13.86 0.71
N ARG A 147 -29.42 13.52 1.95
CA ARG A 147 -29.25 12.12 2.42
C ARG A 147 -30.59 11.46 2.81
N LEU A 148 -31.57 12.27 3.18
CA LEU A 148 -32.93 11.85 3.49
C LEU A 148 -33.97 12.82 2.90
N PRO A 149 -34.32 12.66 1.62
CA PRO A 149 -35.21 13.61 0.92
C PRO A 149 -36.59 13.78 1.57
N ALA A 150 -37.04 12.80 2.34
CA ALA A 150 -38.29 12.88 3.11
C ALA A 150 -38.32 14.01 4.17
N LEU A 151 -37.17 14.64 4.46
CA LEU A 151 -37.07 15.83 5.32
C LEU A 151 -37.31 17.15 4.56
N GLU A 152 -37.46 17.11 3.25
CA GLU A 152 -37.71 18.30 2.44
C GLU A 152 -39.02 18.97 2.85
N GLY A 153 -38.94 20.28 3.12
CA GLY A 153 -40.10 21.08 3.57
C GLY A 153 -40.55 20.83 5.02
N VAL A 154 -39.77 20.14 5.86
CA VAL A 154 -40.03 19.97 7.30
C VAL A 154 -39.43 21.14 8.10
N SER A 155 -40.20 21.68 9.06
CA SER A 155 -39.74 22.68 10.01
C SER A 155 -38.65 22.10 10.94
N VAL A 156 -37.54 22.82 11.07
CA VAL A 156 -36.37 22.39 11.88
C VAL A 156 -35.86 23.51 12.78
N HIS A 157 -35.53 23.16 14.02
CA HIS A 157 -34.84 24.04 14.95
C HIS A 157 -33.37 23.65 14.98
N TRP A 158 -32.48 24.60 14.71
CA TRP A 158 -31.04 24.35 14.68
C TRP A 158 -30.35 25.06 15.85
N GLN A 159 -29.32 24.44 16.41
CA GLN A 159 -28.45 25.03 17.44
C GLN A 159 -26.99 24.74 17.10
N ALA A 160 -26.11 25.74 17.17
CA ALA A 160 -24.68 25.53 17.09
C ALA A 160 -24.20 24.74 18.31
N SER A 161 -23.40 23.70 18.08
CA SER A 161 -22.81 22.89 19.15
C SER A 161 -21.98 23.75 20.10
N SER A 162 -21.84 23.34 21.36
CA SER A 162 -21.10 24.11 22.39
C SER A 162 -19.63 24.38 22.04
N SER A 163 -19.04 23.64 21.09
CA SER A 163 -17.65 23.84 20.60
C SER A 163 -17.56 24.42 19.17
N ALA A 164 -18.68 24.83 18.59
CA ALA A 164 -18.73 25.47 17.27
C ALA A 164 -17.84 26.72 17.21
N GLY A 165 -17.13 26.90 16.09
CA GLY A 165 -16.26 28.05 15.83
C GLY A 165 -14.99 28.15 16.69
N THR A 166 -14.72 27.19 17.60
CA THR A 166 -13.48 27.18 18.38
C THR A 166 -12.27 26.82 17.50
N THR A 167 -11.05 27.24 17.86
CA THR A 167 -9.81 27.00 17.07
C THR A 167 -9.54 25.54 16.70
N ARG A 168 -10.06 24.56 17.47
CA ARG A 168 -9.96 23.12 17.15
C ARG A 168 -11.05 22.62 16.19
N ALA A 169 -12.05 23.44 15.90
CA ALA A 169 -13.24 23.12 15.11
C ALA A 169 -13.57 24.18 14.05
N GLU A 170 -12.64 25.09 13.75
CA GLU A 170 -12.85 26.23 12.85
C GLU A 170 -13.21 25.81 11.41
N GLY A 171 -12.73 24.65 10.96
CA GLY A 171 -13.02 24.08 9.65
C GLY A 171 -14.22 23.10 9.58
N LEU A 172 -14.91 22.84 10.69
CA LEU A 172 -16.00 21.87 10.76
C LEU A 172 -17.33 22.55 11.10
N ALA A 173 -18.39 22.14 10.40
CA ALA A 173 -19.76 22.46 10.75
C ALA A 173 -20.23 21.56 11.90
N LYS A 174 -20.75 22.18 12.96
CA LYS A 174 -21.14 21.52 14.22
C LYS A 174 -22.51 22.00 14.68
N PHE A 175 -23.57 21.28 14.31
CA PHE A 175 -24.96 21.67 14.55
C PHE A 175 -25.81 20.56 15.13
N HIS A 176 -26.72 20.94 16.01
CA HIS A 176 -27.83 20.14 16.49
C HIS A 176 -29.09 20.54 15.72
N PHE A 177 -29.73 19.60 15.02
CA PHE A 177 -30.99 19.82 14.32
C PHE A 177 -32.12 19.03 14.99
N TRP A 178 -33.21 19.69 15.32
CA TRP A 178 -34.36 19.14 16.03
C TRP A 178 -35.63 19.23 15.18
N ILE A 179 -36.32 18.11 15.02
CA ILE A 179 -37.57 18.01 14.25
C ILE A 179 -38.63 17.22 15.01
N LEU A 180 -39.90 17.46 14.67
CA LEU A 180 -41.01 16.62 15.11
C LEU A 180 -41.33 15.52 14.09
N LEU A 181 -41.84 14.40 14.58
CA LEU A 181 -42.20 13.23 13.79
C LEU A 181 -43.71 12.96 13.87
N ASP A 182 -44.33 12.63 12.74
CA ASP A 182 -45.76 12.28 12.69
C ASP A 182 -46.07 10.99 13.47
N LYS A 183 -45.10 10.08 13.55
CA LYS A 183 -45.19 8.80 14.29
C LYS A 183 -44.03 8.63 15.27
N PRO A 184 -44.23 7.88 16.37
CA PRO A 184 -43.14 7.57 17.29
C PRO A 184 -42.14 6.62 16.63
N LEU A 185 -40.85 6.93 16.76
CA LEU A 185 -39.75 6.02 16.44
C LEU A 185 -39.17 5.43 17.72
N PHE A 186 -38.93 4.13 17.75
CA PHE A 186 -38.21 3.44 18.82
C PHE A 186 -36.69 3.50 18.60
N GLU A 187 -35.90 3.19 19.63
CA GLU A 187 -34.44 3.34 19.63
C GLU A 187 -33.76 2.74 18.39
N ALA A 188 -34.14 1.52 17.99
CA ALA A 188 -33.53 0.86 16.85
C ALA A 188 -33.80 1.62 15.53
N GLN A 189 -35.02 2.15 15.38
CA GLN A 189 -35.41 2.95 14.21
C GLN A 189 -34.75 4.33 14.22
N ARG A 190 -34.69 5.00 15.38
CA ARG A 190 -33.94 6.27 15.54
C ARG A 190 -32.47 6.09 15.23
N ARG A 191 -31.86 4.98 15.67
CA ARG A 191 -30.45 4.66 15.41
C ARG A 191 -30.18 4.47 13.92
N ALA A 192 -31.07 3.76 13.22
CA ALA A 192 -30.99 3.61 11.77
C ALA A 192 -31.13 4.96 11.05
N LEU A 193 -32.08 5.80 11.48
CA LEU A 193 -32.27 7.15 10.96
C LEU A 193 -31.02 8.03 11.15
N TYR A 194 -30.41 8.01 12.34
CA TYR A 194 -29.25 8.86 12.66
C TYR A 194 -28.01 8.46 11.86
N ASN A 195 -27.76 7.16 11.71
CA ASN A 195 -26.68 6.65 10.84
C ASN A 195 -26.86 7.11 9.39
N ARG A 196 -28.09 7.13 8.87
CA ARG A 196 -28.37 7.49 7.48
C ARG A 196 -28.05 8.96 7.17
N VAL A 197 -28.37 9.87 8.10
CA VAL A 197 -28.09 11.30 7.92
C VAL A 197 -26.65 11.68 8.30
N GLY A 198 -25.92 10.79 8.99
CA GLY A 198 -24.56 11.03 9.47
C GLY A 198 -24.50 11.74 10.82
N SER A 199 -25.48 11.47 11.70
CA SER A 199 -25.55 11.94 13.09
C SER A 199 -25.04 10.87 14.06
N ASP A 200 -24.62 11.25 15.27
CA ASP A 200 -24.19 10.29 16.31
C ASP A 200 -25.31 9.29 16.68
N PRO A 201 -25.14 7.97 16.40
CA PRO A 201 -26.16 6.96 16.69
C PRO A 201 -26.36 6.70 18.20
N GLN A 202 -25.46 7.15 19.09
CA GLN A 202 -25.64 6.99 20.52
C GLN A 202 -26.82 7.81 21.05
N LEU A 203 -27.13 8.95 20.43
CA LEU A 203 -28.25 9.83 20.81
C LEU A 203 -29.62 9.18 20.60
N ALA A 204 -29.69 8.08 19.84
CA ALA A 204 -30.91 7.30 19.70
C ALA A 204 -31.33 6.57 20.99
N CYS A 205 -30.37 6.33 21.90
CA CYS A 205 -30.62 5.65 23.18
C CYS A 205 -31.50 6.53 24.10
N PRO A 206 -32.57 5.98 24.71
CA PRO A 206 -33.55 6.74 25.50
C PRO A 206 -32.94 7.46 26.71
N ILE A 207 -31.78 7.02 27.18
CA ILE A 207 -31.09 7.65 28.31
C ILE A 207 -29.96 8.56 27.90
N GLN A 208 -29.59 8.65 26.61
CA GLN A 208 -28.45 9.46 26.21
C GLN A 208 -28.76 10.94 26.41
N PRO A 209 -27.86 11.71 27.04
CA PRO A 209 -28.08 13.13 27.28
C PRO A 209 -27.96 13.91 25.96
N ASN A 210 -28.95 14.75 25.68
CA ASN A 210 -28.92 15.74 24.61
C ASN A 210 -28.73 17.10 25.28
N TYR A 211 -27.55 17.67 25.09
CA TYR A 211 -27.17 18.94 25.71
C TYR A 211 -27.69 20.09 24.86
N THR A 212 -28.57 20.91 25.42
CA THR A 212 -29.24 22.02 24.72
C THR A 212 -28.81 23.39 25.22
N ALA A 213 -28.08 23.45 26.34
CA ALA A 213 -27.59 24.69 26.93
C ALA A 213 -26.39 25.26 26.15
N ALA A 214 -26.38 26.58 25.97
CA ALA A 214 -25.24 27.31 25.41
C ALA A 214 -23.97 27.09 26.27
N PRO A 215 -22.76 27.14 25.67
CA PRO A 215 -21.52 27.00 26.42
C PRO A 215 -21.34 28.13 27.43
N ILE A 216 -20.72 27.84 28.56
CA ILE A 216 -20.24 28.88 29.49
C ILE A 216 -18.86 29.33 29.02
N ILE A 217 -18.68 30.60 28.73
CA ILE A 217 -17.44 31.14 28.18
C ILE A 217 -16.73 31.92 29.27
N ILE A 218 -15.47 31.55 29.54
CA ILE A 218 -14.66 32.12 30.62
C ILE A 218 -13.27 32.42 30.06
N ASP A 219 -12.75 33.62 30.31
CA ASP A 219 -11.38 34.02 29.97
C ASP A 219 -11.03 33.92 28.46
N CYS A 220 -12.02 33.96 27.56
CA CYS A 220 -11.82 34.00 26.10
C CYS A 220 -13.02 34.64 25.39
N THR A 221 -12.81 35.09 24.15
CA THR A 221 -13.87 35.64 23.31
C THR A 221 -14.78 34.54 22.79
N ASP A 222 -16.09 34.76 22.83
CA ASP A 222 -17.05 33.85 22.22
C ASP A 222 -16.82 33.79 20.68
N PRO A 223 -16.53 32.61 20.08
CA PRO A 223 -16.36 32.48 18.64
C PRO A 223 -17.62 32.80 17.82
N LEU A 224 -18.79 32.82 18.45
CA LEU A 224 -20.07 33.19 17.85
C LEU A 224 -20.61 34.50 18.43
N ILE A 225 -19.73 35.37 18.95
CA ILE A 225 -20.13 36.68 19.45
C ILE A 225 -20.82 37.50 18.35
N GLY A 226 -22.01 38.03 18.66
CA GLY A 226 -22.75 38.87 17.72
C GLY A 226 -23.47 38.13 16.59
N VAL A 227 -23.41 36.79 16.53
CA VAL A 227 -24.18 35.97 15.58
C VAL A 227 -25.12 35.01 16.31
N PRO A 228 -26.26 34.62 15.72
CA PRO A 228 -27.20 33.71 16.37
C PRO A 228 -26.56 32.33 16.64
N ARG A 229 -26.78 31.79 17.85
CA ARG A 229 -26.35 30.42 18.21
C ARG A 229 -27.40 29.37 17.90
N SER A 230 -28.62 29.78 17.63
CA SER A 230 -29.73 28.92 17.26
C SER A 230 -30.73 29.70 16.42
N GLY A 231 -31.64 28.97 15.79
CA GLY A 231 -32.70 29.52 14.98
C GLY A 231 -33.64 28.45 14.45
N THR A 232 -34.53 28.86 13.57
CA THR A 232 -35.49 27.95 12.92
C THR A 232 -35.49 28.14 11.41
N PHE A 233 -35.71 27.04 10.70
CA PHE A 233 -36.13 27.06 9.30
C PHE A 233 -37.55 26.51 9.25
N LEU A 234 -38.52 27.36 8.91
CA LEU A 234 -39.91 26.97 8.82
C LEU A 234 -40.16 26.28 7.47
N GLY A 235 -40.66 25.05 7.54
CA GLY A 235 -41.08 24.28 6.39
C GLY A 235 -42.56 24.46 6.07
N ILE A 236 -43.04 23.72 5.08
CA ILE A 236 -44.48 23.60 4.79
C ILE A 236 -45.16 22.57 5.71
N ARG A 237 -44.39 21.84 6.54
CA ARG A 237 -44.86 20.81 7.47
C ARG A 237 -44.14 20.94 8.81
N ASP A 238 -44.87 20.83 9.91
CA ASP A 238 -44.26 20.76 11.25
C ASP A 238 -43.77 19.36 11.62
N PHE A 239 -44.36 18.32 11.03
CA PHE A 239 -44.06 16.94 11.32
C PHE A 239 -43.45 16.24 10.11
N ALA A 240 -42.32 15.57 10.32
CA ALA A 240 -41.69 14.75 9.30
C ALA A 240 -42.45 13.43 9.10
N PRO A 241 -42.70 13.00 7.84
CA PRO A 241 -43.45 11.79 7.53
C PRO A 241 -42.60 10.53 7.71
N VAL A 242 -42.73 9.86 8.86
CA VAL A 242 -41.91 8.69 9.22
C VAL A 242 -42.02 7.55 8.21
N ASN A 243 -43.20 7.37 7.60
CA ASN A 243 -43.43 6.35 6.58
C ASN A 243 -42.54 6.53 5.34
N GLU A 244 -42.15 7.77 5.01
CA GLU A 244 -41.34 8.09 3.84
C GLU A 244 -39.83 7.87 4.11
N PHE A 245 -39.45 7.57 5.36
CA PHE A 245 -38.04 7.34 5.72
C PHE A 245 -37.50 6.00 5.19
N GLY A 246 -38.37 5.08 4.75
CA GLY A 246 -37.96 3.77 4.20
C GLY A 246 -37.28 2.85 5.22
N LEU A 247 -37.71 2.90 6.49
CA LEU A 247 -37.17 2.10 7.59
C LEU A 247 -37.75 0.67 7.55
N THR A 248 -37.18 -0.21 6.71
CA THR A 248 -37.58 -1.64 6.61
C THR A 248 -37.04 -2.49 7.77
N GLU A 249 -37.58 -3.70 8.00
CA GLU A 249 -37.05 -4.63 9.03
C GLU A 249 -35.56 -4.96 8.82
N ALA A 250 -35.09 -4.99 7.57
CA ALA A 250 -33.67 -5.15 7.24
C ALA A 250 -32.81 -3.94 7.69
N ALA A 251 -33.38 -2.73 7.70
CA ALA A 251 -32.72 -1.50 8.15
C ALA A 251 -32.71 -1.34 9.68
N ILE A 252 -33.56 -2.08 10.42
CA ILE A 252 -33.72 -2.02 11.88
C ILE A 252 -32.77 -3.01 12.60
N ARG A 253 -31.93 -3.76 11.87
CA ARG A 253 -30.96 -4.69 12.46
C ARG A 253 -30.09 -3.97 13.51
N PRO A 254 -29.95 -4.52 14.74
CA PRO A 254 -29.16 -3.88 15.77
C PRO A 254 -27.74 -3.65 15.26
N ALA A 255 -27.22 -2.44 15.47
CA ALA A 255 -25.87 -2.00 15.16
C ALA A 255 -24.80 -2.70 16.02
N ASN A 256 -24.91 -4.03 16.17
CA ASN A 256 -23.89 -4.94 16.67
C ASN A 256 -23.43 -5.92 15.58
N LEU A 257 -23.73 -5.65 14.31
CA LEU A 257 -23.21 -6.46 13.20
C LEU A 257 -22.45 -5.70 12.11
N ASP A 258 -22.55 -4.36 12.01
CA ASP A 258 -21.58 -3.59 11.24
C ASP A 258 -21.52 -2.18 11.82
N SER A 259 -20.42 -1.87 12.51
CA SER A 259 -19.90 -0.51 12.49
C SER A 259 -19.81 -0.09 11.03
N ALA A 260 -20.30 1.11 10.69
CA ALA A 260 -19.95 1.78 9.44
C ALA A 260 -18.45 1.57 9.17
N PRO A 261 -18.05 1.26 7.93
CA PRO A 261 -16.71 0.73 7.66
C PRO A 261 -15.66 1.77 8.04
N SER A 262 -15.05 1.59 9.22
CA SER A 262 -13.60 1.67 9.27
C SER A 262 -13.14 0.67 8.23
N ILE A 263 -12.46 1.13 7.18
CA ILE A 263 -11.85 0.29 6.16
C ILE A 263 -11.22 -0.92 6.86
N LYS A 264 -11.86 -2.08 6.65
CA LYS A 264 -11.51 -3.36 7.27
C LYS A 264 -10.06 -3.64 6.90
N CYS A 265 -9.28 -4.07 7.90
CA CYS A 265 -8.07 -4.84 7.62
C CYS A 265 -8.48 -6.03 6.75
N ASP A 266 -7.64 -6.36 5.78
CA ASP A 266 -7.72 -7.59 5.00
C ASP A 266 -8.07 -8.79 5.91
N ILE A 267 -9.02 -9.59 5.45
CA ILE A 267 -9.46 -10.83 6.09
C ILE A 267 -8.25 -11.76 6.18
N TYR A 268 -7.72 -11.98 7.38
CA TYR A 268 -6.78 -13.08 7.63
C TYR A 268 -7.57 -14.41 7.57
N PRO A 269 -7.27 -15.35 6.67
CA PRO A 269 -7.68 -16.73 6.89
C PRO A 269 -7.02 -17.22 8.19
N ALA A 270 -7.78 -17.97 8.99
CA ALA A 270 -7.26 -18.55 10.22
C ALA A 270 -6.01 -19.42 9.90
N PRO A 271 -4.93 -19.33 10.70
CA PRO A 271 -3.74 -20.14 10.47
C PRO A 271 -4.11 -21.63 10.57
N THR A 272 -3.76 -22.42 9.55
CA THR A 272 -3.70 -23.87 9.65
C THR A 272 -2.59 -24.24 10.64
N LEU A 273 -2.98 -24.45 11.90
CA LEU A 273 -2.10 -24.87 12.97
C LEU A 273 -1.78 -26.36 12.80
N SER A 274 -0.55 -26.69 12.41
CA SER A 274 -0.03 -28.06 12.41
C SER A 274 0.19 -28.57 13.85
N ASN A 275 -0.22 -29.82 14.10
CA ASN A 275 -0.41 -30.49 15.41
C ASN A 275 0.83 -30.78 16.28
N SER A 276 1.85 -29.91 16.35
CA SER A 276 3.00 -30.14 17.26
C SER A 276 3.37 -28.92 18.08
N PHE A 277 2.56 -28.61 19.10
CA PHE A 277 2.90 -27.60 20.11
C PHE A 277 2.93 -28.24 21.51
N THR A 278 4.02 -28.04 22.24
CA THR A 278 4.17 -28.49 23.63
C THR A 278 3.67 -27.43 24.61
N ASN A 279 2.91 -27.84 25.63
CA ASN A 279 2.39 -26.96 26.65
C ASN A 279 3.52 -26.55 27.62
N THR A 280 3.86 -25.26 27.68
CA THR A 280 4.83 -24.76 28.66
C THR A 280 4.23 -24.76 30.07
N SER A 281 5.03 -25.03 31.11
CA SER A 281 4.56 -25.05 32.50
C SER A 281 3.92 -23.72 32.92
N GLY A 282 4.50 -22.59 32.50
CA GLY A 282 3.94 -21.25 32.73
C GLY A 282 2.65 -20.96 31.94
N GLY A 283 2.50 -21.54 30.75
CA GLY A 283 1.25 -21.46 29.98
C GLY A 283 0.12 -22.25 30.64
N VAL A 284 0.41 -23.47 31.10
CA VAL A 284 -0.56 -24.35 31.78
C VAL A 284 -1.04 -23.73 33.10
N GLN A 285 -0.16 -23.08 33.85
CA GLN A 285 -0.55 -22.40 35.08
C GLN A 285 -1.53 -21.25 34.79
N LYS A 286 -1.25 -20.43 33.77
CA LYS A 286 -2.13 -19.32 33.37
C LYS A 286 -3.47 -19.80 32.82
N LEU A 287 -3.49 -20.93 32.12
CA LEU A 287 -4.72 -21.60 31.69
C LEU A 287 -5.54 -22.06 32.89
N THR A 288 -4.89 -22.69 33.88
CA THR A 288 -5.52 -23.12 35.12
C THR A 288 -6.12 -21.94 35.89
N ASP A 289 -5.38 -20.83 35.99
CA ASP A 289 -5.84 -19.61 36.65
C ASP A 289 -7.05 -18.99 35.92
N ALA A 290 -7.02 -18.95 34.59
CA ALA A 290 -8.13 -18.48 33.76
C ALA A 290 -9.37 -19.37 33.94
N CYS A 291 -9.22 -20.69 33.93
CA CYS A 291 -10.30 -21.64 34.19
C CYS A 291 -10.88 -21.48 35.61
N ASN A 292 -10.05 -21.27 36.61
CA ASN A 292 -10.51 -21.01 37.98
C ASN A 292 -11.25 -19.68 38.12
N ARG A 293 -10.83 -18.64 37.38
CA ARG A 293 -11.56 -17.36 37.30
C ARG A 293 -12.91 -17.53 36.62
N ILE A 294 -12.99 -18.31 35.55
CA ILE A 294 -14.25 -18.63 34.88
C ILE A 294 -15.20 -19.35 35.86
N ARG A 295 -14.70 -20.37 36.58
CA ARG A 295 -15.50 -21.13 37.55
C ARG A 295 -15.99 -20.31 38.76
N LYS A 296 -15.26 -19.25 39.13
CA LYS A 296 -15.60 -18.36 40.26
C LYS A 296 -16.36 -17.11 39.86
N ALA A 297 -16.54 -16.85 38.56
CA ALA A 297 -17.20 -15.64 38.10
C ALA A 297 -18.72 -15.77 38.30
N ASP A 298 -19.31 -14.80 39.01
CA ASP A 298 -20.76 -14.62 39.08
C ASP A 298 -21.26 -14.07 37.73
N LEU A 299 -21.39 -15.02 36.79
CA LEU A 299 -22.01 -15.02 35.47
C LEU A 299 -22.03 -13.70 34.68
N ARG A 300 -20.99 -13.44 33.88
CA ARG A 300 -21.08 -12.60 32.66
C ARG A 300 -20.26 -13.18 31.50
N ASN A 301 -20.93 -13.32 30.35
CA ASN A 301 -20.38 -13.70 29.03
C ASN A 301 -19.07 -12.94 28.69
N VAL A 302 -18.99 -11.67 29.10
CA VAL A 302 -17.82 -10.79 28.93
C VAL A 302 -16.56 -11.34 29.62
N GLU A 303 -16.67 -11.96 30.79
CA GLU A 303 -15.49 -12.45 31.52
C GLU A 303 -14.95 -13.74 30.90
N ILE A 304 -15.85 -14.66 30.51
CA ILE A 304 -15.48 -15.87 29.75
C ILE A 304 -14.79 -15.48 28.44
N ASN A 305 -15.35 -14.50 27.72
CA ASN A 305 -14.79 -13.95 26.50
C ASN A 305 -13.39 -13.33 26.73
N LYS A 306 -13.22 -12.52 27.78
CA LYS A 306 -11.91 -11.92 28.14
C LYS A 306 -10.86 -12.98 28.50
N GLN A 307 -11.24 -13.98 29.28
CA GLN A 307 -10.30 -15.06 29.65
C GLN A 307 -9.95 -15.90 28.41
N ALA A 308 -10.91 -16.19 27.54
CA ALA A 308 -10.65 -16.89 26.28
C ALA A 308 -9.76 -16.08 25.32
N TYR A 309 -9.97 -14.76 25.22
CA TYR A 309 -9.12 -13.83 24.46
C TYR A 309 -7.68 -13.81 24.97
N TYR A 310 -7.52 -13.74 26.30
CA TYR A 310 -6.20 -13.76 26.94
C TYR A 310 -5.45 -15.08 26.69
N ILE A 311 -6.12 -16.22 26.83
CA ILE A 311 -5.53 -17.54 26.59
C ILE A 311 -5.23 -17.77 25.11
N ALA A 312 -6.07 -17.31 24.19
CA ALA A 312 -5.80 -17.37 22.74
C ALA A 312 -4.55 -16.58 22.34
N GLY A 313 -4.25 -15.48 23.04
CA GLY A 313 -2.96 -14.80 22.91
C GLY A 313 -1.77 -15.69 23.26
N LEU A 314 -1.88 -16.52 24.31
CA LEU A 314 -0.81 -17.46 24.70
C LEU A 314 -0.66 -18.62 23.71
N VAL A 315 -1.75 -19.07 23.09
CA VAL A 315 -1.73 -20.04 21.98
C VAL A 315 -1.05 -19.44 20.76
N SER A 316 -1.37 -18.19 20.40
CA SER A 316 -0.71 -17.44 19.32
C SER A 316 0.80 -17.23 19.58
N ALA A 317 1.18 -17.13 20.85
CA ALA A 317 2.57 -17.05 21.28
C ALA A 317 3.29 -18.41 21.39
N GLY A 318 2.62 -19.52 21.05
CA GLY A 318 3.17 -20.88 21.08
C GLY A 318 3.40 -21.46 22.48
N SER A 319 2.77 -20.89 23.52
CA SER A 319 2.96 -21.34 24.91
C SER A 319 1.98 -22.43 25.36
N LEU A 320 0.90 -22.65 24.59
CA LEU A 320 -0.19 -23.58 24.83
C LEU A 320 -0.66 -24.18 23.49
N SER A 321 -1.04 -25.46 23.51
CA SER A 321 -1.75 -26.12 22.41
C SER A 321 -3.17 -25.55 22.27
N LEU A 322 -3.59 -25.34 21.02
CA LEU A 322 -4.91 -24.84 20.65
C LEU A 322 -6.02 -25.67 21.30
N ASP A 323 -5.99 -26.99 21.10
CA ASP A 323 -7.04 -27.90 21.54
C ASP A 323 -7.07 -28.02 23.06
N ALA A 324 -5.89 -28.10 23.70
CA ALA A 324 -5.78 -28.17 25.15
C ALA A 324 -6.34 -26.91 25.83
N ALA A 325 -6.05 -25.73 25.27
CA ALA A 325 -6.54 -24.45 25.78
C ALA A 325 -8.05 -24.28 25.55
N LYS A 326 -8.54 -24.59 24.34
CA LYS A 326 -9.96 -24.42 24.00
C LYS A 326 -10.85 -25.39 24.80
N ASN A 327 -10.44 -26.66 24.93
CA ASN A 327 -11.21 -27.66 25.67
C ASN A 327 -11.27 -27.33 27.18
N ALA A 328 -10.15 -26.94 27.79
CA ALA A 328 -10.12 -26.58 29.20
C ALA A 328 -11.01 -25.36 29.54
N LEU A 329 -11.04 -24.35 28.65
CA LEU A 329 -11.91 -23.18 28.80
C LEU A 329 -13.38 -23.54 28.62
N LEU A 330 -13.72 -24.39 27.64
CA LEU A 330 -15.08 -24.84 27.41
C LEU A 330 -15.61 -25.67 28.59
N GLU A 331 -14.80 -26.54 29.17
CA GLU A 331 -15.17 -27.33 30.35
C GLU A 331 -15.37 -26.45 31.58
N ALA A 332 -14.44 -25.53 31.84
CA ALA A 332 -14.56 -24.57 32.93
C ALA A 332 -15.80 -23.67 32.78
N ALA A 333 -16.11 -23.24 31.56
CA ALA A 333 -17.27 -22.42 31.25
C ALA A 333 -18.59 -23.21 31.31
N ALA A 334 -18.60 -24.49 30.93
CA ALA A 334 -19.77 -25.37 31.05
C ALA A 334 -20.17 -25.58 32.52
N ALA A 335 -19.19 -25.73 33.41
CA ALA A 335 -19.41 -25.90 34.85
C ALA A 335 -20.10 -24.70 35.53
N THR A 336 -20.17 -23.55 34.87
CA THR A 336 -20.87 -22.35 35.37
C THR A 336 -22.39 -22.38 35.15
N GLY A 337 -22.90 -23.29 34.30
CA GLY A 337 -24.33 -23.38 33.97
C GLY A 337 -24.87 -22.27 33.05
N HIS A 338 -24.00 -21.40 32.51
CA HIS A 338 -24.40 -20.28 31.65
C HIS A 338 -24.82 -20.73 30.24
N GLY A 339 -25.99 -20.34 29.72
CA GLY A 339 -26.52 -20.86 28.44
C GLY A 339 -25.76 -20.52 27.14
N ARG A 340 -24.96 -19.44 27.09
CA ARG A 340 -24.19 -19.00 25.90
C ARG A 340 -22.67 -19.09 26.07
N TYR A 341 -22.21 -19.98 26.94
CA TYR A 341 -20.79 -20.11 27.27
C TYR A 341 -19.90 -20.52 26.09
N ARG A 342 -20.37 -21.37 25.18
CA ARG A 342 -19.61 -21.78 23.98
C ARG A 342 -19.27 -20.60 23.09
N GLU A 343 -20.28 -19.81 22.75
CA GLU A 343 -20.14 -18.59 21.95
C GLU A 343 -19.20 -17.58 22.63
N ALA A 344 -19.29 -17.45 23.96
CA ALA A 344 -18.40 -16.58 24.74
C ALA A 344 -16.93 -16.98 24.60
N VAL A 345 -16.65 -18.28 24.78
CA VAL A 345 -15.30 -18.85 24.62
C VAL A 345 -14.85 -18.68 23.17
N GLU A 346 -15.67 -19.04 22.19
CA GLU A 346 -15.32 -19.00 20.77
C GLU A 346 -15.03 -17.57 20.29
N ASN A 347 -15.91 -16.62 20.55
CA ASN A 347 -15.71 -15.21 20.15
C ASN A 347 -14.47 -14.61 20.81
N GLY A 348 -14.24 -14.92 22.09
CA GLY A 348 -13.08 -14.42 22.83
C GLY A 348 -11.80 -15.01 22.27
N PHE A 349 -11.80 -16.32 22.08
CA PHE A 349 -10.65 -17.06 21.58
C PHE A 349 -10.31 -16.66 20.12
N GLU A 350 -11.30 -16.55 19.24
CA GLU A 350 -11.12 -16.09 17.86
C GLU A 350 -10.59 -14.66 17.81
N SER A 351 -11.15 -13.75 18.60
CA SER A 351 -10.65 -12.37 18.72
C SER A 351 -9.20 -12.35 19.21
N GLY A 352 -8.84 -13.23 20.14
CA GLY A 352 -7.49 -13.31 20.71
C GLY A 352 -6.46 -13.95 19.78
N LEU A 353 -6.88 -14.79 18.82
CA LEU A 353 -6.04 -15.26 17.72
C LEU A 353 -5.85 -14.19 16.64
N LYS A 354 -6.90 -13.41 16.35
CA LYS A 354 -6.88 -12.31 15.36
C LYS A 354 -6.08 -11.10 15.83
N ALA A 355 -6.12 -10.81 17.13
CA ALA A 355 -5.43 -9.68 17.78
C ALA A 355 -4.67 -10.14 19.04
N PRO A 356 -3.61 -10.95 18.89
CA PRO A 356 -2.93 -11.55 20.03
C PRO A 356 -2.30 -10.48 20.92
N ILE A 357 -2.73 -10.43 22.19
CA ILE A 357 -2.12 -9.59 23.24
C ILE A 357 -0.64 -9.94 23.41
N PHE A 358 -0.34 -11.24 23.30
CA PHE A 358 1.01 -11.76 23.29
C PHE A 358 1.41 -11.96 21.83
N MET A 359 2.03 -10.95 21.22
CA MET A 359 2.82 -11.24 20.03
C MET A 359 3.84 -12.30 20.40
N ARG A 360 4.08 -13.27 19.49
CA ARG A 360 5.27 -14.14 19.56
C ARG A 360 6.42 -13.22 19.94
N LYS A 361 7.02 -13.40 21.13
CA LYS A 361 8.10 -12.52 21.62
C LYS A 361 8.99 -12.29 20.42
N SER A 362 9.06 -11.03 19.95
CA SER A 362 10.00 -10.66 18.91
C SER A 362 11.31 -11.30 19.33
N SER A 363 11.94 -12.07 18.44
CA SER A 363 13.28 -12.57 18.71
C SER A 363 14.06 -11.40 19.33
N PRO A 364 14.55 -11.53 20.57
CA PRO A 364 15.24 -10.44 21.23
C PRO A 364 16.27 -9.89 20.25
N LYS A 365 16.46 -8.57 20.21
CA LYS A 365 17.43 -7.93 19.31
C LYS A 365 18.71 -8.76 19.41
N PRO A 366 19.14 -9.39 18.31
CA PRO A 366 20.26 -10.31 18.39
C PRO A 366 21.49 -9.51 18.82
N ASN A 367 22.20 -10.02 19.83
CA ASN A 367 23.44 -9.40 20.29
C ASN A 367 24.55 -9.49 19.23
N VAL A 368 24.48 -10.52 18.37
CA VAL A 368 25.36 -10.75 17.22
C VAL A 368 24.48 -11.09 16.03
N ILE A 369 24.68 -10.42 14.90
CA ILE A 369 24.00 -10.68 13.63
C ILE A 369 25.03 -10.63 12.51
N GLU A 370 24.90 -11.53 11.55
CA GLU A 370 25.73 -11.51 10.34
C GLU A 370 25.17 -10.51 9.31
N PRO A 371 26.01 -9.95 8.43
CA PRO A 371 25.54 -9.19 7.28
C PRO A 371 24.51 -9.97 6.47
N TYR A 372 23.37 -9.34 6.18
CA TYR A 372 22.34 -9.99 5.36
C TYR A 372 22.80 -10.22 3.92
N PHE A 373 23.55 -9.26 3.38
CA PHE A 373 24.28 -9.42 2.13
C PHE A 373 25.77 -9.58 2.45
N PRO A 374 26.43 -10.63 1.93
CA PRO A 374 27.86 -10.84 2.15
C PRO A 374 28.69 -9.80 1.39
N ARG A 375 29.92 -9.55 1.86
CA ARG A 375 30.89 -8.69 1.15
C ARG A 375 31.28 -9.33 -0.18
N ALA A 376 31.64 -8.50 -1.17
CA ALA A 376 32.16 -9.01 -2.43
C ALA A 376 33.44 -9.83 -2.20
N ASN A 377 33.53 -11.00 -2.85
CA ASN A 377 34.68 -11.91 -2.72
C ASN A 377 35.85 -11.57 -3.65
N LEU A 378 35.61 -10.71 -4.64
CA LEU A 378 36.61 -10.28 -5.62
C LEU A 378 37.03 -8.84 -5.33
N ASP A 379 38.26 -8.50 -5.70
CA ASP A 379 38.66 -7.10 -5.78
C ASP A 379 37.75 -6.33 -6.75
N ARG A 380 37.52 -5.05 -6.48
CA ARG A 380 36.64 -4.18 -7.28
C ARG A 380 37.02 -4.20 -8.76
N ASN A 381 38.31 -4.08 -9.09
CA ASN A 381 38.75 -4.03 -10.49
C ASN A 381 38.61 -5.39 -11.18
N ASP A 382 38.90 -6.48 -10.47
CA ASP A 382 38.71 -7.84 -10.98
C ASP A 382 37.24 -8.13 -11.26
N ALA A 383 36.33 -7.75 -10.34
CA ALA A 383 34.90 -7.91 -10.50
C ALA A 383 34.36 -7.10 -11.70
N ILE A 384 34.81 -5.86 -11.89
CA ILE A 384 34.50 -5.04 -13.08
C ILE A 384 35.01 -5.73 -14.35
N GLY A 385 36.25 -6.22 -14.34
CA GLY A 385 36.87 -6.94 -15.45
C GLY A 385 36.09 -8.19 -15.85
N LYS A 386 35.61 -8.96 -14.86
CA LYS A 386 34.82 -10.18 -15.08
C LYS A 386 33.56 -9.92 -15.88
N HIS A 387 32.79 -8.87 -15.57
CA HIS A 387 31.60 -8.52 -16.35
C HIS A 387 31.90 -8.32 -17.84
N ARG A 388 32.94 -7.55 -18.15
CA ARG A 388 33.34 -7.30 -19.55
C ARG A 388 33.81 -8.58 -20.24
N SER A 389 34.62 -9.39 -19.56
CA SER A 389 35.08 -10.66 -20.11
C SER A 389 33.94 -11.63 -20.38
N THR A 390 32.95 -11.72 -19.49
CA THR A 390 31.80 -12.61 -19.64
C THR A 390 30.92 -12.21 -20.82
N VAL A 391 30.65 -10.92 -21.02
CA VAL A 391 29.92 -10.44 -22.21
C VAL A 391 30.67 -10.82 -23.48
N ASN A 392 31.98 -10.58 -23.54
CA ASN A 392 32.78 -10.93 -24.72
C ASN A 392 32.80 -12.43 -25.00
N SER A 393 33.04 -13.26 -23.97
CA SER A 393 33.05 -14.71 -24.09
C SER A 393 31.70 -15.26 -24.54
N TRP A 394 30.59 -14.71 -24.02
CA TRP A 394 29.26 -15.09 -24.47
C TRP A 394 29.06 -14.75 -25.95
N VAL A 395 29.42 -13.54 -26.38
CA VAL A 395 29.26 -13.10 -27.78
C VAL A 395 30.02 -14.02 -28.72
N ASP A 396 31.28 -14.35 -28.40
CA ASP A 396 32.10 -15.21 -29.25
C ASP A 396 31.46 -16.62 -29.37
N LEU A 397 31.05 -17.22 -28.24
CA LEU A 397 30.34 -18.52 -28.24
C LEU A 397 29.00 -18.47 -29.00
N ALA A 398 28.26 -17.37 -28.85
CA ALA A 398 26.95 -17.21 -29.45
C ALA A 398 27.01 -17.05 -30.97
N VAL A 399 27.98 -16.28 -31.47
CA VAL A 399 28.23 -16.12 -32.91
C VAL A 399 28.69 -17.44 -33.53
N ASP A 400 29.60 -18.15 -32.85
CA ASP A 400 30.08 -19.46 -33.31
C ASP A 400 28.94 -20.49 -33.34
N PHE A 401 28.10 -20.53 -32.30
CA PHE A 401 26.92 -21.38 -32.25
C PHE A 401 25.96 -21.08 -33.42
N ALA A 402 25.60 -19.81 -33.63
CA ALA A 402 24.65 -19.42 -34.67
C ALA A 402 25.15 -19.73 -36.09
N ARG A 403 26.46 -19.66 -36.33
CA ARG A 403 27.08 -20.02 -37.61
C ARG A 403 27.10 -21.53 -37.85
N ASN A 404 27.41 -22.31 -36.82
CA ASN A 404 27.48 -23.78 -36.91
C ASN A 404 26.09 -24.44 -36.88
N ALA A 405 25.09 -23.81 -36.27
CA ALA A 405 23.70 -24.30 -36.31
C ALA A 405 23.14 -24.32 -37.74
N LYS A 406 23.65 -23.47 -38.64
CA LYS A 406 23.30 -23.47 -40.07
C LYS A 406 23.92 -24.65 -40.84
N SER A 407 24.84 -25.43 -40.25
CA SER A 407 25.57 -26.53 -40.91
C SER A 407 25.21 -27.94 -40.41
N GLU A 408 24.04 -28.14 -39.78
CA GLU A 408 23.47 -29.43 -39.31
C GLU A 408 24.32 -30.27 -38.31
N LEU A 409 25.47 -29.80 -37.82
CA LEU A 409 26.45 -30.63 -37.09
C LEU A 409 26.50 -30.45 -35.56
N SER A 410 25.74 -29.53 -34.96
CA SER A 410 25.86 -29.23 -33.53
C SER A 410 24.72 -29.83 -32.70
N SER A 411 25.05 -30.81 -31.84
CA SER A 411 24.17 -31.33 -30.77
C SER A 411 24.28 -30.56 -29.46
N ALA A 412 25.15 -29.54 -29.39
CA ALA A 412 25.36 -28.76 -28.18
C ALA A 412 24.18 -27.81 -27.90
N PRO A 413 23.80 -27.58 -26.63
CA PRO A 413 22.76 -26.61 -26.30
C PRO A 413 23.23 -25.17 -26.58
N ALA A 414 22.28 -24.28 -26.88
CA ALA A 414 22.59 -22.87 -27.11
C ALA A 414 23.15 -22.20 -25.83
N PRO A 415 24.15 -21.28 -25.95
CA PRO A 415 24.70 -20.58 -24.80
C PRO A 415 23.70 -19.56 -24.24
N ARG A 416 23.12 -19.86 -23.09
CA ARG A 416 22.06 -19.07 -22.45
C ARG A 416 22.49 -18.61 -21.06
N TRP A 417 22.91 -17.35 -20.93
CA TRP A 417 23.61 -16.83 -19.74
C TRP A 417 22.86 -15.65 -19.11
N MET A 418 23.01 -15.48 -17.80
CA MET A 418 22.66 -14.26 -17.05
C MET A 418 23.92 -13.61 -16.50
N LEU A 419 24.01 -12.29 -16.55
CA LEU A 419 25.09 -11.51 -15.94
C LEU A 419 24.54 -10.47 -14.95
N ALA A 420 24.86 -10.67 -13.67
CA ALA A 420 24.40 -9.86 -12.54
C ALA A 420 25.53 -9.50 -11.55
N GLY A 421 25.21 -8.68 -10.55
CA GLY A 421 26.11 -8.30 -9.46
C GLY A 421 26.53 -6.83 -9.47
N ALA A 422 26.28 -6.10 -10.56
CA ALA A 422 26.57 -4.68 -10.61
C ALA A 422 25.73 -3.90 -11.62
N GLN A 423 25.28 -2.71 -11.22
CA GLN A 423 24.62 -1.71 -12.05
C GLN A 423 25.66 -0.77 -12.66
N GLY A 424 25.54 -0.42 -13.95
CA GLY A 424 26.39 0.63 -14.52
C GLY A 424 27.85 0.24 -14.81
N VAL A 425 28.23 -1.04 -14.70
CA VAL A 425 29.57 -1.52 -15.10
C VAL A 425 29.84 -1.47 -16.61
N GLY A 426 28.84 -1.18 -17.43
CA GLY A 426 28.97 -1.10 -18.89
C GLY A 426 28.60 -2.40 -19.62
N LYS A 427 27.72 -3.22 -19.08
CA LYS A 427 27.23 -4.47 -19.71
C LYS A 427 26.60 -4.20 -21.07
N SER A 428 25.63 -3.29 -21.14
CA SER A 428 24.95 -2.90 -22.37
C SER A 428 25.93 -2.26 -23.38
N SER A 429 26.83 -1.38 -22.93
CA SER A 429 27.87 -0.79 -23.78
C SER A 429 28.89 -1.80 -24.32
N GLY A 430 29.07 -2.94 -23.64
CA GLY A 430 29.87 -4.05 -24.16
C GLY A 430 29.28 -4.67 -25.43
N LEU A 431 27.97 -4.54 -25.63
CA LEU A 431 27.24 -5.02 -26.80
C LEU A 431 27.11 -3.95 -27.89
N THR A 432 26.74 -2.72 -27.52
CA THR A 432 26.53 -1.59 -28.45
C THR A 432 27.82 -0.86 -28.84
N GLY A 433 28.92 -1.05 -28.11
CA GLY A 433 30.16 -0.31 -28.33
C GLY A 433 30.19 1.02 -27.56
N ARG A 434 31.38 1.60 -27.42
CA ARG A 434 31.57 2.86 -26.69
C ARG A 434 32.84 3.56 -27.13
N ASN A 435 32.82 4.89 -27.16
CA ASN A 435 33.99 5.75 -27.44
C ASN A 435 34.73 5.39 -28.77
N GLY A 436 33.98 5.07 -29.82
CA GLY A 436 34.52 4.69 -31.12
C GLY A 436 34.99 3.23 -31.22
N ALA A 437 34.95 2.46 -30.13
CA ALA A 437 35.27 1.05 -30.14
C ALA A 437 34.02 0.19 -30.40
N PRO A 438 34.10 -0.83 -31.28
CA PRO A 438 32.97 -1.70 -31.56
C PRO A 438 32.62 -2.58 -30.35
N GLY A 439 31.32 -2.73 -30.10
CA GLY A 439 30.76 -3.72 -29.16
C GLY A 439 30.48 -5.09 -29.79
N GLY A 440 30.04 -6.04 -28.97
CA GLY A 440 29.80 -7.43 -29.35
C GLY A 440 28.78 -7.64 -30.48
N LEU A 441 27.72 -6.83 -30.54
CA LEU A 441 26.70 -6.98 -31.59
C LEU A 441 27.23 -6.62 -33.00
N HIS A 442 28.37 -5.92 -33.10
CA HIS A 442 29.02 -5.67 -34.39
C HIS A 442 29.70 -6.92 -34.97
N LYS A 443 30.02 -7.91 -34.12
CA LYS A 443 30.62 -9.19 -34.55
C LYS A 443 29.59 -10.15 -35.15
N ALA A 444 28.30 -9.89 -34.98
CA ALA A 444 27.19 -10.72 -35.43
C ALA A 444 26.88 -10.54 -36.94
N THR A 445 27.88 -10.25 -37.77
CA THR A 445 27.72 -10.11 -39.23
C THR A 445 27.11 -11.38 -39.82
N GLY A 446 26.06 -11.20 -40.63
CA GLY A 446 25.30 -12.27 -41.30
C GLY A 446 24.24 -12.95 -40.42
N LEU A 447 23.94 -12.40 -39.24
CA LEU A 447 22.93 -12.91 -38.30
C LEU A 447 21.84 -11.86 -38.05
N VAL A 448 20.66 -12.32 -37.64
CA VAL A 448 19.63 -11.45 -37.05
C VAL A 448 19.75 -11.50 -35.53
N SER A 449 20.01 -10.35 -34.93
CA SER A 449 20.12 -10.20 -33.48
C SER A 449 18.97 -9.33 -32.96
N ALA A 450 18.50 -9.58 -31.75
CA ALA A 450 17.55 -8.71 -31.06
C ALA A 450 18.06 -8.35 -29.66
N MET A 451 18.02 -7.06 -29.31
CA MET A 451 18.28 -6.56 -27.98
C MET A 451 16.99 -5.93 -27.41
N PHE A 452 16.45 -6.56 -26.38
CA PHE A 452 15.25 -6.13 -25.67
C PHE A 452 15.64 -5.18 -24.54
N LEU A 453 15.17 -3.93 -24.59
CA LEU A 453 15.55 -2.84 -23.68
C LEU A 453 14.34 -2.29 -22.93
N PRO A 454 14.50 -1.68 -21.74
CA PRO A 454 13.38 -1.35 -20.84
C PRO A 454 12.25 -0.51 -21.44
N ASN A 455 12.58 0.39 -22.37
CA ASN A 455 11.62 1.28 -23.01
C ASN A 455 12.14 1.78 -24.37
N HIS A 456 11.27 2.46 -25.13
CA HIS A 456 11.60 2.96 -26.46
C HIS A 456 12.73 4.01 -26.46
N ALA A 457 12.83 4.86 -25.43
CA ALA A 457 13.91 5.85 -25.35
C ALA A 457 15.27 5.15 -25.24
N LYS A 458 15.34 4.04 -24.50
CA LYS A 458 16.53 3.19 -24.46
C LYS A 458 16.82 2.42 -25.73
N CYS A 459 15.79 2.02 -26.47
CA CYS A 459 15.99 1.46 -27.80
C CYS A 459 16.65 2.48 -28.74
N GLU A 460 16.20 3.74 -28.70
CA GLU A 460 16.75 4.83 -29.51
C GLU A 460 18.20 5.18 -29.10
N GLU A 461 18.48 5.27 -27.79
CA GLU A 461 19.82 5.51 -27.28
C GLU A 461 20.80 4.38 -27.67
N ALA A 462 20.39 3.12 -27.47
CA ALA A 462 21.21 1.96 -27.82
C ALA A 462 21.47 1.86 -29.33
N ALA A 463 20.47 2.13 -30.16
CA ALA A 463 20.63 2.16 -31.61
C ALA A 463 21.58 3.28 -32.07
N ALA A 464 21.46 4.48 -31.48
CA ALA A 464 22.35 5.59 -31.77
C ALA A 464 23.78 5.35 -31.27
N GLU A 465 23.96 4.68 -30.12
CA GLU A 465 25.28 4.25 -29.66
C GLU A 465 25.88 3.17 -30.56
N TYR A 466 25.11 2.15 -30.93
CA TYR A 466 25.51 1.12 -31.89
C TYR A 466 25.99 1.75 -33.20
N ALA A 467 25.13 2.53 -33.86
CA ALA A 467 25.45 3.15 -35.15
C ALA A 467 26.69 4.05 -35.12
N ARG A 468 26.93 4.77 -34.01
CA ARG A 468 28.14 5.62 -33.85
C ARG A 468 29.43 4.82 -33.76
N ASN A 469 29.37 3.59 -33.28
CA ASN A 469 30.52 2.73 -33.05
C ASN A 469 30.66 1.62 -34.10
N SER A 470 29.78 1.57 -35.12
CA SER A 470 29.77 0.54 -36.15
C SER A 470 30.95 0.63 -37.12
N PRO A 471 31.82 -0.40 -37.18
CA PRO A 471 32.75 -0.56 -38.28
C PRO A 471 32.03 -0.78 -39.62
N LYS A 472 32.74 -0.56 -40.73
CA LYS A 472 32.24 -0.87 -42.06
C LYS A 472 31.97 -2.38 -42.19
N GLY A 473 30.78 -2.75 -42.68
CA GLY A 473 30.35 -4.15 -42.84
C GLY A 473 29.69 -4.76 -41.60
N SER A 474 29.45 -3.98 -40.55
CA SER A 474 28.60 -4.41 -39.44
C SER A 474 27.12 -4.49 -39.85
N PRO A 475 26.33 -5.35 -39.17
CA PRO A 475 24.88 -5.37 -39.34
C PRO A 475 24.25 -3.98 -39.25
N GLU A 476 23.24 -3.71 -40.06
CA GLU A 476 22.44 -2.50 -39.88
C GLU A 476 21.56 -2.64 -38.64
N CYS A 477 21.24 -1.54 -37.96
CA CYS A 477 20.34 -1.54 -36.81
C CYS A 477 18.99 -0.87 -37.09
N LEU A 478 17.94 -1.39 -36.44
CA LEU A 478 16.58 -0.83 -36.51
C LEU A 478 15.93 -0.79 -35.13
N VAL A 479 15.28 0.32 -34.79
CA VAL A 479 14.43 0.44 -33.60
C VAL A 479 13.02 -0.05 -33.93
N VAL A 480 12.55 -1.09 -33.24
CA VAL A 480 11.21 -1.65 -33.43
C VAL A 480 10.16 -0.75 -32.79
N ARG A 481 9.17 -0.31 -33.58
CA ARG A 481 8.04 0.48 -33.10
C ARG A 481 6.71 -0.28 -33.24
N GLY A 482 5.89 -0.20 -32.18
CA GLY A 482 4.54 -0.75 -32.19
C GLY A 482 3.54 0.10 -32.99
N ARG A 483 2.41 -0.50 -33.38
CA ARG A 483 1.36 0.12 -34.22
C ARG A 483 0.83 1.46 -33.72
N ASN A 484 0.78 1.66 -32.40
CA ASN A 484 0.27 2.90 -31.78
C ASN A 484 1.36 3.96 -31.50
N ARG A 485 2.62 3.70 -31.87
CA ARG A 485 3.74 4.65 -31.71
C ARG A 485 3.73 5.68 -32.83
N LEU A 486 4.38 6.82 -32.60
CA LEU A 486 4.59 7.82 -33.65
C LEU A 486 5.45 7.25 -34.79
N ASN A 487 5.08 7.61 -36.01
CA ASN A 487 5.83 7.30 -37.22
C ASN A 487 6.95 8.34 -37.41
N PRO A 488 8.24 7.98 -37.30
CA PRO A 488 9.34 8.93 -37.47
C PRO A 488 9.43 9.49 -38.89
N ASP A 489 9.01 8.70 -39.89
CA ASP A 489 9.04 9.07 -41.31
C ASP A 489 7.70 9.67 -41.79
N GLY A 490 6.74 9.82 -40.87
CA GLY A 490 5.39 10.31 -41.15
C GLY A 490 5.22 11.80 -40.89
N THR A 491 4.00 12.30 -41.12
CA THR A 491 3.65 13.68 -40.74
C THR A 491 3.60 13.86 -39.21
N ALA A 492 3.76 15.09 -38.71
CA ALA A 492 3.78 15.35 -37.26
C ALA A 492 2.51 14.80 -36.56
N GLY A 493 2.71 13.94 -35.56
CA GLY A 493 1.61 13.29 -34.82
C GLY A 493 1.03 12.03 -35.49
N GLU A 494 1.50 11.68 -36.68
CA GLU A 494 1.14 10.44 -37.37
C GLU A 494 1.67 9.22 -36.61
N LYS A 495 0.87 8.16 -36.55
CA LYS A 495 1.23 6.89 -35.89
C LYS A 495 1.66 5.86 -36.93
N MET A 496 2.46 4.88 -36.50
CA MET A 496 2.93 3.75 -37.33
C MET A 496 1.75 3.06 -38.05
N CYS A 497 0.62 2.88 -37.36
CA CYS A 497 -0.63 2.47 -37.98
C CYS A 497 -1.54 3.67 -38.21
N LEU A 498 -2.09 3.78 -39.43
CA LEU A 498 -3.05 4.84 -39.80
C LEU A 498 -4.47 4.62 -39.21
N ILE A 499 -4.75 3.41 -38.69
CA ILE A 499 -6.00 3.05 -38.00
C ILE A 499 -5.72 2.34 -36.66
N PRO A 500 -4.99 2.99 -35.74
CA PRO A 500 -4.44 2.35 -34.55
C PRO A 500 -5.52 1.89 -33.56
N ASP A 501 -6.67 2.56 -33.53
CA ASP A 501 -7.80 2.19 -32.67
C ASP A 501 -8.35 0.83 -33.09
N VAL A 502 -8.53 0.61 -34.40
CA VAL A 502 -9.00 -0.68 -34.98
C VAL A 502 -8.03 -1.79 -34.64
N ALA A 503 -6.73 -1.57 -34.87
CA ALA A 503 -5.69 -2.52 -34.50
C ALA A 503 -5.72 -2.87 -33.01
N THR A 504 -5.92 -1.87 -32.14
CA THR A 504 -6.02 -2.05 -30.69
C THR A 504 -7.26 -2.86 -30.31
N LYS A 505 -8.41 -2.62 -30.95
CA LYS A 505 -9.64 -3.38 -30.70
C LYS A 505 -9.51 -4.84 -31.15
N VAL A 506 -8.93 -5.09 -32.32
CA VAL A 506 -8.63 -6.45 -32.82
C VAL A 506 -7.71 -7.19 -31.84
N ALA A 507 -6.65 -6.53 -31.33
CA ALA A 507 -5.79 -7.11 -30.31
C ALA A 507 -6.53 -7.41 -29.01
N LYS A 508 -7.38 -6.48 -28.53
CA LYS A 508 -8.23 -6.69 -27.33
C LYS A 508 -9.26 -7.81 -27.51
N MET A 509 -9.55 -8.20 -28.75
CA MET A 509 -10.40 -9.33 -29.09
C MET A 509 -9.65 -10.66 -29.13
N GLY A 510 -8.35 -10.67 -28.79
CA GLY A 510 -7.50 -11.87 -28.81
C GLY A 510 -7.05 -12.31 -30.22
N LEU A 511 -7.44 -11.56 -31.26
CA LEU A 511 -7.11 -11.89 -32.63
C LEU A 511 -5.75 -11.33 -33.04
N THR A 512 -5.00 -12.09 -33.85
CA THR A 512 -3.74 -11.64 -34.43
C THR A 512 -3.98 -10.47 -35.39
N VAL A 513 -3.52 -9.27 -35.00
CA VAL A 513 -3.69 -8.05 -35.81
C VAL A 513 -3.05 -8.17 -37.19
N ARG A 514 -1.93 -8.90 -37.30
CA ARG A 514 -1.23 -9.07 -38.58
C ARG A 514 -2.08 -9.79 -39.63
N SER A 515 -2.51 -11.02 -39.35
CA SER A 515 -3.31 -11.84 -40.27
C SER A 515 -4.76 -11.36 -40.41
N THR A 516 -5.34 -10.79 -39.34
CA THR A 516 -6.74 -10.36 -39.34
C THR A 516 -6.94 -9.00 -40.02
N LEU A 517 -6.02 -8.06 -39.80
CA LEU A 517 -6.13 -6.67 -40.26
C LEU A 517 -5.02 -6.29 -41.25
N CYS A 518 -3.74 -6.42 -40.86
CA CYS A 518 -2.64 -5.78 -41.58
C CYS A 518 -2.47 -6.29 -43.02
N LEU A 519 -2.51 -7.61 -43.23
CA LEU A 519 -2.34 -8.22 -44.56
C LEU A 519 -3.48 -7.88 -45.53
N LYS A 520 -4.67 -7.59 -45.01
CA LYS A 520 -5.88 -7.27 -45.78
C LYS A 520 -6.16 -5.76 -45.86
N CYS A 521 -5.40 -4.95 -45.14
CA CYS A 521 -5.65 -3.51 -45.02
C CYS A 521 -5.37 -2.80 -46.35
N PRO A 522 -6.27 -1.91 -46.83
CA PRO A 522 -6.02 -1.12 -48.04
C PRO A 522 -4.88 -0.11 -47.84
N LEU A 523 -4.69 0.37 -46.61
CA LEU A 523 -3.61 1.31 -46.24
C LEU A 523 -2.25 0.66 -46.01
N ARG A 524 -2.10 -0.66 -46.21
CA ARG A 524 -0.87 -1.39 -45.87
C ARG A 524 0.38 -0.89 -46.60
N ASN A 525 0.23 -0.21 -47.73
CA ASN A 525 1.36 0.33 -48.51
C ASN A 525 1.87 1.67 -47.99
N GLU A 526 1.05 2.42 -47.25
CA GLU A 526 1.38 3.74 -46.67
C GLU A 526 1.55 3.66 -45.14
N CYS A 527 1.12 2.56 -44.52
CA CYS A 527 1.22 2.30 -43.09
C CYS A 527 2.68 2.12 -42.65
N GLY A 528 3.20 3.02 -41.82
CA GLY A 528 4.55 2.95 -41.25
C GLY A 528 4.92 1.61 -40.62
N TYR A 529 3.96 0.92 -39.97
CA TYR A 529 4.22 -0.41 -39.39
C TYR A 529 4.51 -1.47 -40.47
N MET A 530 3.78 -1.46 -41.59
CA MET A 530 4.00 -2.40 -42.69
C MET A 530 5.23 -2.04 -43.53
N LEU A 531 5.55 -0.74 -43.62
CA LEU A 531 6.83 -0.29 -44.20
C LEU A 531 8.01 -0.78 -43.36
N GLN A 532 7.92 -0.71 -42.03
CA GLN A 532 8.90 -1.28 -41.12
C GLN A 532 9.04 -2.80 -41.32
N GLU A 533 7.94 -3.56 -41.49
CA GLU A 533 8.04 -5.01 -41.79
C GLU A 533 8.83 -5.27 -43.08
N ARG A 534 8.54 -4.54 -44.17
CA ARG A 534 9.29 -4.68 -45.43
C ARG A 534 10.76 -4.30 -45.30
N GLN A 535 11.05 -3.28 -44.50
CA GLN A 535 12.41 -2.88 -44.21
C GLN A 535 13.15 -4.00 -43.47
N VAL A 536 12.52 -4.62 -42.48
CA VAL A 536 13.07 -5.79 -41.79
C VAL A 536 13.31 -6.93 -42.78
N GLU A 537 12.33 -7.29 -43.62
CA GLU A 537 12.49 -8.36 -44.63
C GLU A 537 13.67 -8.10 -45.58
N ASN A 538 13.82 -6.85 -46.05
CA ASN A 538 14.93 -6.45 -46.89
C ASN A 538 16.28 -6.56 -46.14
N LEU A 539 16.38 -6.02 -44.93
CA LEU A 539 17.62 -6.04 -44.16
C LEU A 539 18.05 -7.46 -43.75
N VAL A 540 17.10 -8.34 -43.45
CA VAL A 540 17.37 -9.75 -43.16
C VAL A 540 17.97 -10.47 -44.37
N SER A 541 17.64 -10.04 -45.60
CA SER A 541 18.19 -10.64 -46.83
C SER A 541 19.61 -10.17 -47.17
N LYS A 542 20.12 -9.12 -46.50
CA LYS A 542 21.47 -8.59 -46.74
C LYS A 542 22.54 -9.46 -46.09
N PRO A 543 23.75 -9.58 -46.70
CA PRO A 543 24.84 -10.38 -46.14
C PRO A 543 25.38 -9.85 -44.81
N GLU A 544 25.21 -8.56 -44.52
CA GLU A 544 25.65 -7.95 -43.26
C GLU A 544 24.81 -8.39 -42.05
N GLY A 545 23.55 -8.78 -42.25
CA GLY A 545 22.59 -9.10 -41.17
C GLY A 545 21.89 -7.87 -40.57
N LEU A 546 21.19 -8.07 -39.45
CA LEU A 546 20.31 -7.07 -38.83
C LEU A 546 20.37 -7.12 -37.30
N VAL A 547 20.43 -5.95 -36.64
CA VAL A 547 20.25 -5.79 -35.19
C VAL A 547 18.94 -5.05 -34.89
N LEU A 548 18.03 -5.70 -34.18
CA LEU A 548 16.77 -5.12 -33.74
C LEU A 548 16.87 -4.63 -32.30
N PHE A 549 16.58 -3.35 -32.07
CA PHE A 549 16.42 -2.78 -30.73
C PHE A 549 14.93 -2.65 -30.42
N ALA A 550 14.43 -3.42 -29.45
CA ALA A 550 12.99 -3.53 -29.19
C ALA A 550 12.66 -3.38 -27.70
N PRO A 551 11.46 -2.85 -27.35
CA PRO A 551 10.95 -2.90 -25.97
C PRO A 551 10.82 -4.34 -25.42
N PRO A 552 10.75 -4.54 -24.09
CA PRO A 552 10.85 -5.88 -23.51
C PRO A 552 9.63 -6.77 -23.84
N GLN A 553 8.48 -6.17 -24.18
CA GLN A 553 7.29 -6.93 -24.57
C GLN A 553 7.53 -7.76 -25.84
N TYR A 554 8.41 -7.31 -26.74
CA TYR A 554 8.74 -8.03 -27.97
C TYR A 554 9.55 -9.31 -27.74
N ALA A 555 10.05 -9.56 -26.52
CA ALA A 555 10.61 -10.88 -26.19
C ALA A 555 9.53 -11.97 -26.09
N PHE A 556 8.29 -11.57 -25.79
CA PHE A 556 7.11 -12.44 -25.62
C PHE A 556 6.11 -12.32 -26.77
N LEU A 557 6.31 -11.36 -27.68
CA LEU A 557 5.45 -11.09 -28.83
C LEU A 557 6.19 -11.29 -30.16
N PRO A 558 5.50 -11.61 -31.26
CA PRO A 558 6.14 -11.67 -32.57
C PRO A 558 6.81 -10.34 -32.94
N LEU A 559 8.05 -10.43 -33.44
CA LEU A 559 8.76 -9.30 -34.04
C LEU A 559 8.15 -8.95 -35.42
N PRO A 560 8.37 -7.71 -35.93
CA PRO A 560 7.93 -7.34 -37.27
C PRO A 560 8.40 -8.33 -38.33
N ALA A 561 7.56 -8.62 -39.33
CA ALA A 561 7.79 -9.65 -40.35
C ALA A 561 7.94 -11.09 -39.81
N GLU A 562 7.56 -11.32 -38.54
CA GLU A 562 7.69 -12.62 -37.87
C GLU A 562 9.13 -13.17 -37.88
N VAL A 563 10.11 -12.27 -37.97
CA VAL A 563 11.53 -12.62 -37.91
C VAL A 563 11.86 -13.25 -36.56
N LYS A 564 12.71 -14.28 -36.59
CA LYS A 564 13.24 -14.95 -35.39
C LYS A 564 14.73 -14.61 -35.28
N PRO A 565 15.17 -13.97 -34.19
CA PRO A 565 16.57 -13.65 -34.01
C PRO A 565 17.36 -14.93 -33.71
N GLU A 566 18.51 -15.11 -34.36
CA GLU A 566 19.49 -16.14 -34.02
C GLU A 566 20.28 -15.79 -32.73
N LEU A 567 20.24 -14.52 -32.30
CA LEU A 567 20.87 -14.04 -31.08
C LEU A 567 19.90 -13.12 -30.32
N ALA A 568 19.62 -13.39 -29.05
CA ALA A 568 18.76 -12.55 -28.22
C ALA A 568 19.49 -12.03 -26.98
N VAL A 569 19.38 -10.73 -26.72
CA VAL A 569 19.85 -10.08 -25.49
C VAL A 569 18.63 -9.46 -24.81
N PHE A 570 18.49 -9.66 -23.51
CA PHE A 570 17.46 -9.05 -22.68
C PHE A 570 18.14 -8.16 -21.63
N ASP A 571 17.89 -6.86 -21.65
CA ASP A 571 18.52 -5.87 -20.78
C ASP A 571 17.51 -5.34 -19.75
N GLU A 572 17.80 -5.61 -18.46
CA GLU A 572 16.99 -5.40 -17.25
C GLU A 572 15.67 -6.17 -17.23
N ARG A 573 15.19 -6.55 -16.04
CA ARG A 573 13.87 -7.18 -15.91
C ARG A 573 12.73 -6.27 -16.41
N PRO A 574 11.65 -6.84 -16.97
CA PRO A 574 10.43 -6.08 -17.26
C PRO A 574 9.74 -5.64 -15.96
N SER A 575 9.06 -4.50 -15.99
CA SER A 575 8.43 -3.89 -14.81
C SER A 575 7.28 -4.71 -14.22
N ASP A 576 6.62 -5.50 -15.06
CA ASP A 576 5.50 -6.39 -14.70
C ASP A 576 5.96 -7.81 -14.33
N PHE A 577 7.27 -8.03 -14.16
CA PHE A 577 7.85 -9.34 -13.85
C PHE A 577 7.52 -10.42 -14.90
N ALA A 578 7.21 -10.02 -16.13
CA ALA A 578 6.69 -10.92 -17.17
C ALA A 578 5.41 -11.69 -16.76
N VAL A 579 4.73 -11.26 -15.70
CA VAL A 579 3.46 -11.84 -15.28
C VAL A 579 2.34 -11.22 -16.12
N GLU A 580 1.46 -12.08 -16.63
CA GLU A 580 0.18 -11.67 -17.16
C GLU A 580 -0.94 -12.10 -16.23
N ASP A 581 -1.90 -11.20 -16.02
CA ASP A 581 -3.10 -11.45 -15.25
C ASP A 581 -4.36 -11.34 -16.12
N ILE A 582 -5.26 -12.30 -15.96
CA ILE A 582 -6.49 -12.41 -16.75
C ILE A 582 -7.66 -12.60 -15.80
N SER A 583 -8.65 -11.70 -15.86
CA SER A 583 -9.90 -11.87 -15.12
C SER A 583 -11.00 -12.52 -15.97
N LEU A 584 -11.69 -13.50 -15.39
CA LEU A 584 -12.87 -14.18 -15.90
C LEU A 584 -13.98 -14.12 -14.86
N SER A 585 -15.17 -13.63 -15.22
CA SER A 585 -16.32 -13.71 -14.32
C SER A 585 -16.84 -15.14 -14.22
N PHE A 586 -17.58 -15.48 -13.16
CA PHE A 586 -18.26 -16.78 -13.11
C PHE A 586 -19.28 -16.94 -14.25
N GLN A 587 -19.89 -15.85 -14.70
CA GLN A 587 -20.75 -15.83 -15.89
C GLN A 587 -19.97 -16.21 -17.16
N ASP A 588 -18.72 -15.73 -17.30
CA ASP A 588 -17.83 -16.11 -18.40
C ASP A 588 -17.43 -17.59 -18.32
N LEU A 589 -17.44 -18.23 -17.16
CA LEU A 589 -17.18 -19.67 -17.06
C LEU A 589 -18.42 -20.51 -17.39
N GLU A 590 -19.61 -20.00 -17.08
CA GLU A 590 -20.87 -20.73 -17.26
C GLU A 590 -21.53 -20.54 -18.64
N ALA A 591 -21.22 -19.47 -19.35
CA ALA A 591 -21.89 -19.15 -20.62
C ALA A 591 -21.65 -20.20 -21.71
N SER A 592 -22.63 -20.44 -22.59
CA SER A 592 -22.47 -21.42 -23.68
C SER A 592 -21.42 -21.00 -24.71
N PHE A 593 -20.68 -21.97 -25.24
CA PHE A 593 -19.81 -21.76 -26.39
C PHE A 593 -20.62 -21.78 -27.69
N GLN A 594 -20.34 -20.83 -28.58
CA GLN A 594 -20.92 -20.77 -29.92
C GLN A 594 -19.86 -21.16 -30.95
N PHE A 595 -20.23 -22.01 -31.90
CA PHE A 595 -19.35 -22.39 -33.00
C PHE A 595 -18.87 -21.15 -33.76
N GLY A 596 -17.55 -20.97 -33.85
CA GLY A 596 -16.93 -19.76 -34.38
C GLY A 596 -16.77 -19.74 -35.91
N GLY A 597 -17.06 -20.87 -36.56
CA GLY A 597 -16.86 -21.09 -37.98
C GLY A 597 -15.45 -21.59 -38.32
N LEU A 598 -15.26 -22.04 -39.56
CA LEU A 598 -13.95 -22.47 -40.06
C LEU A 598 -13.13 -21.28 -40.58
N PRO A 599 -11.79 -21.33 -40.48
CA PRO A 599 -10.90 -20.25 -40.93
C PRO A 599 -10.83 -20.08 -42.46
N TYR A 600 -11.38 -21.00 -43.25
CA TYR A 600 -11.41 -20.97 -44.71
C TYR A 600 -12.82 -21.23 -45.27
N ARG A 601 -13.04 -20.94 -46.56
CA ARG A 601 -14.29 -21.28 -47.26
C ARG A 601 -14.44 -22.80 -47.36
N ALA A 602 -15.15 -23.38 -46.41
CA ALA A 602 -15.52 -24.79 -46.39
C ALA A 602 -16.90 -24.99 -47.04
N SER A 603 -17.15 -26.20 -47.53
CA SER A 603 -18.47 -26.57 -48.05
C SER A 603 -19.53 -26.52 -46.94
N GLU A 604 -20.80 -26.33 -47.31
CA GLU A 604 -21.93 -26.30 -46.37
C GLU A 604 -22.03 -27.58 -45.53
N LYS A 605 -21.74 -28.74 -46.15
CA LYS A 605 -21.67 -30.03 -45.46
C LYS A 605 -20.58 -30.05 -44.40
N THR A 606 -19.36 -29.64 -44.74
CA THR A 606 -18.21 -29.59 -43.82
C THR A 606 -18.44 -28.63 -42.65
N LEU A 607 -19.11 -27.49 -42.91
CA LEU A 607 -19.49 -26.54 -41.86
C LEU A 607 -20.51 -27.13 -40.89
N THR A 608 -21.46 -27.92 -41.39
CA THR A 608 -22.50 -28.56 -40.58
C THR A 608 -21.89 -29.64 -39.70
N GLU A 609 -21.04 -30.51 -40.27
CA GLU A 609 -20.31 -31.55 -39.52
C GLU A 609 -19.44 -30.93 -38.41
N ALA A 610 -18.61 -29.92 -38.75
CA ALA A 610 -17.77 -29.24 -37.76
C ALA A 610 -18.58 -28.51 -36.68
N ALA A 611 -19.77 -27.99 -37.01
CA ALA A 611 -20.66 -27.37 -36.04
C ALA A 611 -21.27 -28.40 -35.07
N VAL A 612 -21.61 -29.60 -35.55
CA VAL A 612 -22.08 -30.71 -34.71
C VAL A 612 -20.97 -31.18 -33.77
N ASP A 613 -19.77 -31.40 -34.29
CA ASP A 613 -18.60 -31.78 -33.48
C ASP A 613 -18.32 -30.73 -32.39
N ALA A 614 -18.33 -29.45 -32.77
CA ALA A 614 -18.14 -28.34 -31.83
C ALA A 614 -19.24 -28.31 -30.75
N HIS A 615 -20.50 -28.56 -31.12
CA HIS A 615 -21.60 -28.61 -30.17
C HIS A 615 -21.44 -29.75 -29.17
N GLU A 616 -21.09 -30.94 -29.65
CA GLU A 616 -20.86 -32.12 -28.82
C GLU A 616 -19.70 -31.87 -27.84
N ILE A 617 -18.58 -31.34 -28.31
CA ILE A 617 -17.42 -30.99 -27.47
C ILE A 617 -17.80 -29.95 -26.41
N ALA A 618 -18.56 -28.92 -26.79
CA ALA A 618 -18.99 -27.88 -25.87
C ALA A 618 -19.82 -28.46 -24.72
N GLN A 619 -20.79 -29.33 -25.04
CA GLN A 619 -21.70 -29.92 -24.04
C GLN A 619 -21.05 -31.01 -23.20
N ASN A 620 -20.19 -31.84 -23.79
CA ASN A 620 -19.66 -33.04 -23.13
C ASN A 620 -18.29 -32.85 -22.49
N THR A 621 -17.56 -31.78 -22.80
CA THR A 621 -16.19 -31.57 -22.29
C THR A 621 -16.00 -30.17 -21.71
N LEU A 622 -16.20 -29.11 -22.49
CA LEU A 622 -15.89 -27.74 -22.03
C LEU A 622 -16.85 -27.24 -20.94
N GLN A 623 -18.17 -27.29 -21.17
CA GLN A 623 -19.14 -26.74 -20.21
C GLN A 623 -19.16 -27.46 -18.86
N PRO A 624 -19.13 -28.81 -18.80
CA PRO A 624 -19.05 -29.51 -17.52
C PRO A 624 -17.78 -29.15 -16.75
N LEU A 625 -16.63 -29.08 -17.42
CA LEU A 625 -15.35 -28.71 -16.82
C LEU A 625 -15.38 -27.32 -16.19
N LEU A 626 -15.79 -26.31 -16.97
CA LEU A 626 -15.83 -24.92 -16.49
C LEU A 626 -16.86 -24.73 -15.37
N ARG A 627 -18.04 -25.36 -15.48
CA ARG A 627 -19.08 -25.30 -14.44
C ARG A 627 -18.63 -25.96 -13.15
N ASN A 628 -18.01 -27.15 -13.22
CA ASN A 628 -17.49 -27.83 -12.03
C ASN A 628 -16.40 -26.99 -11.36
N PHE A 629 -15.52 -26.36 -12.14
CA PHE A 629 -14.52 -25.44 -11.61
C PHE A 629 -15.16 -24.22 -10.93
N ALA A 630 -16.13 -23.57 -11.59
CA ALA A 630 -16.83 -22.42 -11.04
C ALA A 630 -17.54 -22.76 -9.73
N LEU A 631 -18.20 -23.92 -9.65
CA LEU A 631 -18.84 -24.41 -8.43
C LEU A 631 -17.83 -24.68 -7.32
N ALA A 632 -16.70 -25.30 -7.64
CA ALA A 632 -15.65 -25.60 -6.68
C ALA A 632 -15.01 -24.33 -6.09
N MET A 633 -14.77 -23.31 -6.92
CA MET A 633 -14.26 -22.02 -6.47
C MET A 633 -15.28 -21.24 -5.63
N GLN A 634 -16.57 -21.32 -5.98
CA GLN A 634 -17.64 -20.63 -5.24
C GLN A 634 -17.98 -21.31 -3.91
N SER A 635 -17.78 -22.63 -3.80
CA SER A 635 -18.07 -23.40 -2.58
C SER A 635 -16.97 -23.24 -1.53
N ASP A 636 -15.73 -23.58 -1.90
CA ASP A 636 -14.54 -23.49 -1.06
C ASP A 636 -13.30 -23.51 -1.96
N SER A 637 -12.79 -22.32 -2.26
CA SER A 637 -11.60 -22.15 -3.10
C SER A 637 -10.35 -22.84 -2.54
N SER A 638 -10.29 -23.13 -1.24
CA SER A 638 -9.15 -23.82 -0.62
C SER A 638 -9.09 -25.32 -0.98
N THR A 639 -10.20 -25.90 -1.44
CA THR A 639 -10.27 -27.32 -1.84
C THR A 639 -10.66 -27.52 -3.29
N ALA A 640 -10.64 -26.46 -4.11
CA ALA A 640 -11.21 -26.48 -5.45
C ALA A 640 -10.58 -27.52 -6.38
N LEU A 641 -9.26 -27.73 -6.35
CA LEU A 641 -8.61 -28.76 -7.18
C LEU A 641 -8.97 -30.18 -6.73
N ASP A 642 -9.07 -30.40 -5.42
CA ASP A 642 -9.50 -31.71 -4.89
C ASP A 642 -10.95 -32.02 -5.24
N GLN A 643 -11.83 -31.01 -5.20
CA GLN A 643 -13.22 -31.17 -5.65
C GLN A 643 -13.28 -31.54 -7.12
N LEU A 644 -12.49 -30.89 -7.98
CA LEU A 644 -12.40 -31.21 -9.40
C LEU A 644 -11.91 -32.64 -9.66
N ARG A 645 -10.83 -33.06 -8.99
CA ARG A 645 -10.33 -34.43 -9.08
C ARG A 645 -11.41 -35.44 -8.65
N LYS A 646 -12.14 -35.16 -7.57
CA LYS A 646 -13.27 -36.00 -7.11
C LYS A 646 -14.44 -36.02 -8.08
N SER A 647 -14.66 -34.94 -8.84
CA SER A 647 -15.63 -34.87 -9.93
C SER A 647 -15.17 -35.57 -11.22
N GLY A 648 -14.02 -36.25 -11.20
CA GLY A 648 -13.49 -36.99 -12.34
C GLY A 648 -12.80 -36.11 -13.39
N VAL A 649 -12.44 -34.87 -13.05
CA VAL A 649 -11.65 -34.01 -13.94
C VAL A 649 -10.16 -34.32 -13.76
N ASP A 650 -9.52 -34.73 -14.85
CA ASP A 650 -8.09 -35.02 -14.92
C ASP A 650 -7.39 -34.24 -16.07
N LEU A 651 -6.08 -34.47 -16.22
CA LEU A 651 -5.27 -33.82 -17.26
C LEU A 651 -5.73 -34.18 -18.68
N GLU A 652 -6.25 -35.39 -18.91
CA GLU A 652 -6.71 -35.83 -20.24
C GLU A 652 -7.93 -35.04 -20.69
N ILE A 653 -8.88 -34.79 -19.77
CA ILE A 653 -10.07 -33.95 -20.05
C ILE A 653 -9.66 -32.51 -20.37
N VAL A 654 -8.71 -31.94 -19.61
CA VAL A 654 -8.21 -30.58 -19.86
C VAL A 654 -7.46 -30.48 -21.19
N ASP A 655 -6.62 -31.46 -21.52
CA ASP A 655 -5.89 -31.53 -22.79
C ASP A 655 -6.85 -31.69 -23.98
N LYS A 656 -7.90 -32.51 -23.84
CA LYS A 656 -8.98 -32.63 -24.82
C LYS A 656 -9.72 -31.31 -25.01
N ALA A 657 -10.02 -30.59 -23.92
CA ALA A 657 -10.65 -29.28 -23.97
C ALA A 657 -9.78 -28.26 -24.72
N LEU A 658 -8.49 -28.16 -24.37
CA LEU A 658 -7.52 -27.28 -25.03
C LEU A 658 -7.40 -27.55 -26.53
N LYS A 659 -7.27 -28.83 -26.92
CA LYS A 659 -7.16 -29.23 -28.32
C LYS A 659 -8.37 -28.79 -29.14
N ASN A 660 -9.56 -28.82 -28.55
CA ASN A 660 -10.80 -28.54 -29.25
C ASN A 660 -11.29 -27.09 -29.17
N LEU A 661 -10.62 -26.21 -28.40
CA LEU A 661 -10.98 -24.79 -28.36
C LEU A 661 -10.96 -24.12 -29.74
N HIS A 662 -10.22 -24.69 -30.70
CA HIS A 662 -10.08 -24.12 -32.04
C HIS A 662 -11.40 -23.96 -32.81
N PHE A 663 -12.41 -24.78 -32.53
CA PHE A 663 -13.74 -24.71 -33.14
C PHE A 663 -14.53 -23.44 -32.77
N PHE A 664 -14.13 -22.74 -31.70
CA PHE A 664 -14.85 -21.59 -31.15
C PHE A 664 -14.17 -20.24 -31.42
N TYR A 665 -12.98 -20.23 -32.04
CA TYR A 665 -12.37 -18.98 -32.50
C TYR A 665 -13.19 -18.34 -33.61
N ALA A 666 -13.13 -17.02 -33.70
CA ALA A 666 -14.01 -16.23 -34.55
C ALA A 666 -13.64 -16.27 -36.05
N GLY A 667 -13.72 -17.43 -36.68
CA GLY A 667 -13.52 -17.64 -38.12
C GLY A 667 -14.44 -16.74 -38.98
N ARG A 668 -15.71 -16.57 -38.59
CA ARG A 668 -16.66 -15.66 -39.26
C ARG A 668 -16.37 -14.16 -39.09
N VAL A 669 -15.70 -13.78 -38.00
CA VAL A 669 -15.33 -12.37 -37.75
C VAL A 669 -14.16 -11.96 -38.64
N VAL A 670 -13.18 -12.86 -38.83
CA VAL A 670 -12.02 -12.63 -39.70
C VAL A 670 -12.43 -12.52 -41.18
N SER A 671 -13.47 -13.22 -41.61
CA SER A 671 -14.02 -13.10 -42.97
C SER A 671 -14.82 -11.80 -43.15
N SER A 672 -15.72 -11.45 -42.23
CA SER A 672 -16.54 -10.23 -42.35
C SER A 672 -15.72 -8.94 -42.25
N LEU A 673 -14.68 -8.92 -41.40
CA LEU A 673 -13.66 -7.86 -41.38
C LEU A 673 -12.96 -7.74 -42.73
N GLY A 674 -12.55 -8.88 -43.30
CA GLY A 674 -11.86 -8.92 -44.58
C GLY A 674 -12.68 -8.34 -45.73
N ASP A 675 -13.99 -8.59 -45.74
CA ASP A 675 -14.89 -8.03 -46.74
C ASP A 675 -15.17 -6.54 -46.49
N SER A 676 -15.40 -6.13 -45.24
CA SER A 676 -15.61 -4.71 -44.89
C SER A 676 -14.37 -3.84 -45.09
N LEU A 677 -13.17 -4.43 -45.03
CA LEU A 677 -11.90 -3.74 -45.33
C LEU A 677 -11.74 -3.41 -46.82
N LYS A 678 -12.48 -4.07 -47.74
CA LYS A 678 -12.44 -3.78 -49.18
C LYS A 678 -13.22 -2.51 -49.53
N ASP A 679 -14.25 -2.19 -48.76
CA ASP A 679 -15.13 -1.02 -48.98
C ASP A 679 -14.55 0.28 -48.39
N LEU A 680 -13.37 0.21 -47.75
CA LEU A 680 -12.60 1.37 -47.29
C LEU A 680 -12.01 2.11 -48.50
N ASN A 681 -12.86 2.87 -49.20
CA ASN A 681 -12.45 3.74 -50.30
C ASN A 681 -11.76 4.99 -49.72
N LEU A 682 -10.46 5.14 -50.00
CA LEU A 682 -9.56 6.11 -49.36
C LEU A 682 -9.03 7.17 -50.34
N SER A 683 -9.85 7.57 -51.31
CA SER A 683 -9.59 8.78 -52.09
C SER A 683 -9.95 10.03 -51.26
N GLY A 684 -9.00 10.47 -50.42
CA GLY A 684 -8.95 11.87 -49.97
C GLY A 684 -9.41 12.19 -48.54
N GLN A 685 -9.94 11.24 -47.76
CA GLN A 685 -10.26 11.49 -46.34
C GLN A 685 -9.31 10.75 -45.40
N ARG A 686 -8.23 11.44 -45.00
CA ARG A 686 -7.36 10.98 -43.90
C ARG A 686 -8.17 10.94 -42.59
N GLY A 687 -8.53 9.71 -42.17
CA GLY A 687 -8.70 9.29 -40.78
C GLY A 687 -9.81 9.95 -39.95
N ARG A 688 -10.93 9.23 -39.79
CA ARG A 688 -11.85 9.18 -38.60
C ARG A 688 -13.24 8.59 -38.93
N PRO A 689 -13.87 8.83 -40.11
CA PRO A 689 -15.21 8.29 -40.39
C PRO A 689 -15.21 6.77 -40.64
N ALA A 690 -14.24 6.25 -41.39
CA ALA A 690 -14.21 4.83 -41.77
C ALA A 690 -13.84 3.89 -40.60
N SER A 691 -13.06 4.35 -39.61
CA SER A 691 -12.78 3.58 -38.40
C SER A 691 -14.02 3.44 -37.50
N LYS A 692 -14.96 4.39 -37.51
CA LYS A 692 -16.21 4.29 -36.74
C LYS A 692 -17.12 3.16 -37.26
N LEU A 693 -17.25 3.00 -38.58
CA LEU A 693 -18.07 1.94 -39.17
C LEU A 693 -17.48 0.55 -38.87
N LEU A 694 -16.16 0.40 -39.07
CA LEU A 694 -15.45 -0.84 -38.74
C LEU A 694 -15.52 -1.14 -37.23
N MET A 695 -15.46 -0.10 -36.38
CA MET A 695 -15.63 -0.24 -34.94
C MET A 695 -17.04 -0.68 -34.54
N ALA A 696 -18.08 -0.12 -35.15
CA ALA A 696 -19.46 -0.51 -34.89
C ALA A 696 -19.69 -2.00 -35.19
N GLN A 697 -19.08 -2.52 -36.25
CA GLN A 697 -19.12 -3.95 -36.60
C GLN A 697 -18.30 -4.83 -35.65
N LEU A 698 -17.09 -4.39 -35.27
CA LEU A 698 -16.25 -5.09 -34.29
C LEU A 698 -16.91 -5.18 -32.90
N LEU A 699 -17.62 -4.14 -32.48
CA LEU A 699 -18.36 -4.10 -31.20
C LEU A 699 -19.50 -5.12 -31.12
N GLN A 700 -20.01 -5.60 -32.26
CA GLN A 700 -21.07 -6.61 -32.31
C GLN A 700 -20.56 -8.05 -32.13
N SER A 701 -19.25 -8.26 -32.01
CA SER A 701 -18.64 -9.60 -31.95
C SER A 701 -18.00 -9.90 -30.58
N ASN A 702 -18.19 -11.13 -30.08
CA ASN A 702 -17.80 -11.58 -28.72
C ASN A 702 -16.57 -12.52 -28.57
N PRO A 703 -15.48 -12.43 -29.37
CA PRO A 703 -14.29 -13.31 -29.27
C PRO A 703 -13.38 -13.23 -28.02
N PRO A 704 -13.34 -12.18 -27.17
CA PRO A 704 -12.36 -12.09 -26.07
C PRO A 704 -12.40 -13.25 -25.06
N ARG A 705 -13.50 -14.00 -25.01
CA ARG A 705 -13.72 -15.05 -24.02
C ARG A 705 -12.92 -16.32 -24.29
N VAL A 706 -12.75 -16.72 -25.56
CA VAL A 706 -12.11 -18.00 -25.91
C VAL A 706 -10.62 -18.00 -25.55
N ASP A 707 -9.88 -16.93 -25.84
CA ASP A 707 -8.46 -16.80 -25.47
C ASP A 707 -8.24 -16.76 -23.96
N LYS A 708 -9.13 -16.10 -23.22
CA LYS A 708 -9.10 -16.12 -21.76
C LYS A 708 -9.34 -17.53 -21.22
N ILE A 709 -10.29 -18.28 -21.80
CA ILE A 709 -10.54 -19.67 -21.41
C ILE A 709 -9.38 -20.59 -21.81
N LYS A 710 -8.74 -20.35 -22.96
CA LYS A 710 -7.51 -21.06 -23.34
C LYS A 710 -6.44 -20.87 -22.26
N THR A 711 -6.17 -19.63 -21.88
CA THR A 711 -5.15 -19.34 -20.88
C THR A 711 -5.52 -19.93 -19.51
N PHE A 712 -6.80 -19.85 -19.13
CA PHE A 712 -7.33 -20.52 -17.94
C PHE A 712 -7.05 -22.03 -17.97
N LEU A 713 -7.36 -22.72 -19.06
CA LEU A 713 -7.18 -24.16 -19.18
C LEU A 713 -5.69 -24.56 -19.20
N GLU A 714 -4.82 -23.75 -19.82
CA GLU A 714 -3.37 -23.94 -19.77
C GLU A 714 -2.85 -23.85 -18.33
N VAL A 715 -3.31 -22.86 -17.55
CA VAL A 715 -2.94 -22.73 -16.14
C VAL A 715 -3.56 -23.84 -15.28
N LEU A 716 -4.83 -24.19 -15.51
CA LEU A 716 -5.52 -25.27 -14.80
C LEU A 716 -4.82 -26.62 -15.02
N ARG A 717 -4.31 -26.87 -16.23
CA ARG A 717 -3.50 -28.05 -16.54
C ARG A 717 -2.25 -28.10 -15.67
N ASP A 718 -1.52 -26.99 -15.56
CA ASP A 718 -0.32 -26.90 -14.73
C ASP A 718 -0.68 -27.10 -13.23
N GLU A 719 -1.78 -26.51 -12.76
CA GLU A 719 -2.29 -26.69 -11.39
C GLU A 719 -2.65 -28.16 -11.07
N LEU A 720 -3.35 -28.84 -11.97
CA LEU A 720 -3.77 -30.23 -11.81
C LEU A 720 -2.60 -31.21 -11.89
N SER A 721 -1.48 -30.81 -12.51
CA SER A 721 -0.26 -31.63 -12.53
C SER A 721 0.41 -31.74 -11.15
N GLY A 722 0.13 -30.80 -10.25
CA GLY A 722 0.54 -30.85 -8.85
C GLY A 722 -0.41 -31.67 -7.98
N THR A 723 -0.05 -31.84 -6.70
CA THR A 723 -0.84 -32.58 -5.69
C THR A 723 -1.55 -31.68 -4.68
N HIS A 724 -1.48 -30.37 -4.83
CA HIS A 724 -2.10 -29.39 -3.93
C HIS A 724 -3.62 -29.32 -4.12
N ALA A 725 -4.34 -29.04 -3.03
CA ALA A 725 -5.81 -28.94 -3.01
C ALA A 725 -6.32 -27.54 -3.42
N THR A 726 -5.56 -26.50 -3.07
CA THR A 726 -5.88 -25.10 -3.34
C THR A 726 -5.16 -24.62 -4.61
N PRO A 727 -5.84 -24.03 -5.61
CA PRO A 727 -5.15 -23.43 -6.75
C PRO A 727 -4.15 -22.34 -6.31
N ILE A 728 -2.95 -22.35 -6.89
CA ILE A 728 -1.90 -21.38 -6.55
C ILE A 728 -2.09 -20.07 -7.32
N SER A 729 -2.22 -20.15 -8.64
CA SER A 729 -2.25 -19.03 -9.58
C SER A 729 -3.64 -18.69 -10.13
N ILE A 730 -4.66 -19.43 -9.70
CA ILE A 730 -6.07 -19.10 -9.97
C ILE A 730 -6.69 -18.65 -8.65
N VAL A 731 -6.92 -17.35 -8.50
CA VAL A 731 -7.44 -16.76 -7.27
C VAL A 731 -8.85 -16.22 -7.48
N GLN A 732 -9.70 -16.32 -6.47
CA GLN A 732 -11.01 -15.68 -6.50
C GLN A 732 -10.85 -14.17 -6.31
N GLU A 733 -11.53 -13.36 -7.13
CA GLU A 733 -11.54 -11.91 -6.94
C GLU A 733 -12.44 -11.57 -5.76
N SER A 734 -11.89 -10.95 -4.71
CA SER A 734 -12.68 -10.43 -3.58
C SER A 734 -13.34 -9.11 -3.98
N ALA A 735 -14.58 -8.89 -3.51
CA ALA A 735 -15.31 -7.63 -3.69
C ALA A 735 -14.68 -6.42 -2.97
N ASP A 736 -13.54 -6.61 -2.30
CA ASP A 736 -12.88 -5.63 -1.43
C ASP A 736 -11.77 -4.81 -2.12
N ILE A 737 -11.51 -5.01 -3.42
CA ILE A 737 -10.62 -4.12 -4.18
C ILE A 737 -11.41 -2.86 -4.53
N GLN A 738 -11.20 -1.82 -3.73
CA GLN A 738 -11.75 -0.47 -3.89
C GLN A 738 -11.37 0.15 -5.24
N ASP A 739 -12.19 -0.09 -6.26
CA ASP A 739 -12.45 0.87 -7.33
C ASP A 739 -13.96 1.06 -7.40
N ALA A 740 -14.46 2.15 -6.82
CA ALA A 740 -15.88 2.49 -6.78
C ALA A 740 -16.51 2.76 -8.17
N GLU A 741 -15.72 2.63 -9.24
CA GLU A 741 -16.16 2.75 -10.64
C GLU A 741 -16.28 1.37 -11.35
N SER A 742 -15.80 0.29 -10.74
CA SER A 742 -15.76 -1.04 -11.35
C SER A 742 -16.93 -1.90 -10.88
N SER A 743 -18.03 -1.87 -11.62
CA SER A 743 -19.18 -2.77 -11.50
C SER A 743 -18.87 -4.19 -12.02
N GLN A 744 -17.74 -4.79 -11.62
CA GLN A 744 -17.30 -6.08 -12.13
C GLN A 744 -17.98 -7.23 -11.36
N ALA A 745 -18.62 -8.15 -12.09
CA ALA A 745 -19.24 -9.34 -11.53
C ALA A 745 -18.19 -10.24 -10.83
N PRO A 746 -18.56 -11.00 -9.78
CA PRO A 746 -17.63 -11.91 -9.09
C PRO A 746 -17.03 -12.92 -10.07
N GLY A 747 -15.76 -13.27 -9.85
CA GLY A 747 -15.00 -14.10 -10.77
C GLY A 747 -13.67 -14.60 -10.22
N ILE A 748 -12.78 -14.94 -11.14
CA ILE A 748 -11.43 -15.42 -10.89
C ILE A 748 -10.41 -14.55 -11.61
N LYS A 749 -9.23 -14.41 -11.01
CA LYS A 749 -8.02 -13.88 -11.64
C LYS A 749 -7.03 -15.03 -11.84
N ILE A 750 -6.54 -15.16 -13.07
CA ILE A 750 -5.56 -16.16 -13.50
C ILE A 750 -4.24 -15.46 -13.68
N LEU A 751 -3.18 -16.01 -13.11
CA LEU A 751 -1.84 -15.44 -13.08
C LEU A 751 -0.88 -16.41 -13.77
N ARG A 752 -0.06 -15.94 -14.71
CA ARG A 752 1.03 -16.78 -15.25
C ARG A 752 2.20 -15.97 -15.75
N ILE A 753 3.36 -16.64 -15.86
CA ILE A 753 4.54 -16.07 -16.54
C ILE A 753 4.34 -16.21 -18.05
N ARG A 754 4.52 -15.11 -18.79
CA ARG A 754 4.42 -15.11 -20.25
C ARG A 754 5.48 -16.04 -20.85
N PRO A 755 5.11 -16.88 -21.83
CA PRO A 755 6.09 -17.71 -22.52
C PRO A 755 7.06 -16.84 -23.32
N LEU A 756 8.36 -17.05 -23.10
CA LEU A 756 9.42 -16.42 -23.90
C LEU A 756 9.32 -16.91 -25.35
N LEU A 757 9.24 -15.99 -26.31
CA LEU A 757 9.13 -16.32 -27.73
C LEU A 757 10.50 -16.31 -28.42
N HIS A 758 11.38 -15.39 -28.03
CA HIS A 758 12.70 -15.20 -28.64
C HIS A 758 13.80 -15.51 -27.64
N GLY A 759 14.71 -16.42 -28.02
CA GLY A 759 15.85 -16.82 -27.21
C GLY A 759 15.77 -18.24 -26.63
N VAL A 760 14.59 -18.91 -26.61
CA VAL A 760 14.44 -20.24 -25.95
C VAL A 760 15.41 -21.30 -26.50
N ASN A 761 15.51 -21.42 -27.83
CA ASN A 761 16.40 -22.37 -28.51
C ASN A 761 17.54 -21.65 -29.26
N ALA A 762 17.90 -20.46 -28.81
CA ALA A 762 18.92 -19.63 -29.42
C ALA A 762 19.85 -19.08 -28.33
N PRO A 763 21.07 -18.65 -28.68
CA PRO A 763 21.91 -17.90 -27.76
C PRO A 763 21.11 -16.77 -27.10
N PHE A 764 21.13 -16.74 -25.76
CA PHE A 764 20.41 -15.76 -24.96
C PHE A 764 21.31 -15.15 -23.89
N LEU A 765 21.34 -13.82 -23.78
CA LEU A 765 22.04 -13.11 -22.71
C LEU A 765 21.09 -12.23 -21.94
N TYR A 766 20.92 -12.50 -20.65
CA TYR A 766 20.16 -11.64 -19.74
C TYR A 766 21.10 -10.76 -18.91
N LEU A 767 20.94 -9.45 -19.01
CA LEU A 767 21.74 -8.46 -18.29
C LEU A 767 20.87 -7.78 -17.23
N ASP A 768 21.11 -8.01 -15.94
CA ASP A 768 20.42 -7.28 -14.86
C ASP A 768 21.37 -7.11 -13.68
N GLY A 769 21.65 -5.88 -13.27
CA GLY A 769 22.61 -5.62 -12.18
C GLY A 769 22.19 -6.17 -10.84
N THR A 770 20.89 -6.14 -10.55
CA THR A 770 20.28 -6.46 -9.26
C THR A 770 19.36 -7.68 -9.36
N GLY A 771 19.40 -8.39 -10.49
CA GLY A 771 18.47 -9.48 -10.80
C GLY A 771 18.66 -10.69 -9.90
N ASP A 772 17.54 -11.30 -9.51
CA ASP A 772 17.51 -12.56 -8.77
C ASP A 772 17.60 -13.76 -9.72
N GLU A 773 18.43 -14.73 -9.37
CA GLU A 773 18.70 -15.94 -10.18
C GLU A 773 17.45 -16.80 -10.39
N GLU A 774 16.67 -17.04 -9.33
CA GLU A 774 15.51 -17.94 -9.40
C GLU A 774 14.36 -17.30 -10.19
N ILE A 775 14.17 -15.98 -10.02
CA ILE A 775 13.25 -15.19 -10.86
C ILE A 775 13.67 -15.29 -12.34
N ALA A 776 14.96 -15.09 -12.65
CA ALA A 776 15.45 -15.14 -14.01
C ALA A 776 15.25 -16.52 -14.66
N LYS A 777 15.56 -17.60 -13.93
CA LYS A 777 15.34 -18.97 -14.40
C LYS A 777 13.86 -19.28 -14.63
N ALA A 778 12.98 -18.81 -13.76
CA ALA A 778 11.54 -19.01 -13.93
C ALA A 778 10.98 -18.26 -15.16
N MET A 779 11.49 -17.05 -15.43
CA MET A 779 11.08 -16.22 -16.57
C MET A 779 11.63 -16.74 -17.90
N PHE A 780 12.93 -17.04 -17.94
CA PHE A 780 13.64 -17.23 -19.20
C PHE A 780 14.02 -18.69 -19.47
N GLY A 781 14.02 -19.57 -18.46
CA GLY A 781 14.35 -20.99 -18.57
C GLY A 781 15.30 -21.47 -17.46
N SER A 782 15.12 -22.70 -16.98
CA SER A 782 15.99 -23.28 -15.94
C SER A 782 17.41 -23.59 -16.43
N ASP A 783 17.64 -23.51 -17.73
CA ASP A 783 18.92 -23.73 -18.42
C ASP A 783 19.83 -22.49 -18.43
N LEU A 784 19.40 -21.36 -17.84
CA LEU A 784 20.26 -20.17 -17.72
C LEU A 784 21.46 -20.44 -16.81
N ILE A 785 22.66 -20.22 -17.34
CA ILE A 785 23.92 -20.20 -16.58
C ILE A 785 24.11 -18.82 -15.97
N ILE A 786 24.27 -18.76 -14.65
CA ILE A 786 24.32 -17.50 -13.91
C ILE A 786 25.76 -17.09 -13.63
N HIS A 787 26.12 -15.89 -14.07
CA HIS A 787 27.36 -15.21 -13.76
C HIS A 787 27.06 -14.03 -12.83
N HIS A 788 27.40 -14.14 -11.56
CA HIS A 788 27.15 -13.11 -10.55
C HIS A 788 28.48 -12.60 -9.97
N TYR A 789 28.78 -11.33 -10.21
CA TYR A 789 30.02 -10.69 -9.73
C TYR A 789 29.67 -9.40 -8.97
N PRO A 790 29.44 -9.45 -7.65
CA PRO A 790 29.18 -8.23 -6.87
C PRO A 790 30.37 -7.27 -6.92
N VAL A 791 30.11 -5.98 -7.05
CA VAL A 791 31.15 -4.92 -7.10
C VAL A 791 30.97 -3.96 -5.93
N GLU A 792 32.02 -3.79 -5.13
CA GLU A 792 32.03 -2.82 -4.04
C GLU A 792 31.91 -1.38 -4.58
N ARG A 793 31.00 -0.60 -4.00
CA ARG A 793 30.74 0.79 -4.41
C ARG A 793 31.79 1.72 -3.79
N ASN A 794 32.31 2.65 -4.58
CA ASN A 794 33.25 3.67 -4.12
C ASN A 794 32.48 4.88 -3.58
N ALA A 795 32.00 4.79 -2.33
CA ALA A 795 31.19 5.81 -1.68
C ALA A 795 31.37 5.80 -0.16
N VAL A 796 31.07 6.95 0.47
CA VAL A 796 30.84 7.04 1.92
C VAL A 796 29.33 7.01 2.17
N VAL A 797 28.89 6.01 2.92
CA VAL A 797 27.49 5.65 3.11
C VAL A 797 27.06 5.91 4.55
N THR A 798 26.12 6.83 4.72
CA THR A 798 25.44 7.08 5.98
C THR A 798 24.01 6.56 5.91
N GLN A 799 23.69 5.57 6.74
CA GLN A 799 22.35 5.03 6.87
C GLN A 799 21.66 5.54 8.13
N VAL A 800 20.44 6.04 7.96
CA VAL A 800 19.63 6.61 9.03
C VAL A 800 18.58 5.61 9.52
N VAL A 801 18.55 5.36 10.83
CA VAL A 801 17.61 4.46 11.53
C VAL A 801 16.76 5.22 12.55
N GLY A 802 15.72 4.61 13.12
CA GLY A 802 14.83 5.25 14.09
C GLY A 802 13.67 6.02 13.47
N CYS A 803 13.59 6.06 12.14
CA CYS A 803 12.45 6.55 11.39
C CYS A 803 12.30 5.72 10.10
N GLN A 804 11.09 5.21 9.83
CA GLN A 804 10.85 4.38 8.64
C GLN A 804 10.69 5.18 7.35
N PHE A 805 10.47 6.50 7.44
CA PHE A 805 10.16 7.37 6.30
C PHE A 805 9.08 6.78 5.37
N SER A 806 8.07 6.14 5.96
CA SER A 806 7.03 5.47 5.17
C SER A 806 6.25 6.49 4.36
N ARG A 807 5.80 6.09 3.16
CA ARG A 807 4.95 6.93 2.30
C ARG A 807 3.77 7.52 3.06
N GLN A 808 3.11 6.71 3.88
CA GLN A 808 1.98 7.17 4.71
C GLN A 808 2.41 8.25 5.69
N TYR A 809 3.53 8.06 6.40
CA TYR A 809 3.97 9.00 7.42
C TYR A 809 4.53 10.30 6.82
N VAL A 810 5.35 10.24 5.77
CA VAL A 810 5.86 11.46 5.09
C VAL A 810 4.72 12.24 4.43
N CYS A 811 3.76 11.54 3.81
CA CYS A 811 2.61 12.21 3.19
C CYS A 811 1.57 12.71 4.20
N GLY A 812 1.61 12.25 5.45
CA GLY A 812 0.56 12.50 6.44
C GLY A 812 -0.75 11.83 6.05
N GLU A 813 -0.68 10.59 5.58
CA GLU A 813 -1.82 9.76 5.22
C GLU A 813 -2.06 8.67 6.28
N GLY A 814 -3.31 8.46 6.66
CA GLY A 814 -3.78 7.28 7.38
C GLY A 814 -4.06 6.09 6.47
N ARG A 815 -4.84 5.13 6.97
CA ARG A 815 -5.25 3.94 6.18
C ARG A 815 -6.08 4.36 4.97
N GLY A 816 -5.86 3.67 3.84
CA GLY A 816 -6.55 3.93 2.57
C GLY A 816 -6.17 5.25 1.89
N GLY A 817 -5.09 5.92 2.32
CA GLY A 817 -4.64 7.18 1.71
C GLY A 817 -5.42 8.43 2.14
N LYS A 818 -6.32 8.31 3.11
CA LYS A 818 -7.01 9.46 3.74
C LYS A 818 -6.02 10.31 4.53
N PRO A 819 -6.25 11.62 4.75
CA PRO A 819 -5.40 12.43 5.61
C PRO A 819 -5.29 11.84 7.02
N ALA A 820 -4.09 11.91 7.61
CA ALA A 820 -3.88 11.63 9.02
C ALA A 820 -4.41 12.79 9.87
N TYR A 821 -4.86 12.49 11.10
CA TYR A 821 -5.41 13.48 12.04
C TYR A 821 -4.67 13.43 13.39
N GLY A 822 -4.82 14.50 14.18
CA GLY A 822 -4.24 14.61 15.52
C GLY A 822 -2.72 14.54 15.54
N ASP A 823 -2.15 13.89 16.56
CA ASP A 823 -0.71 13.78 16.78
C ASP A 823 0.05 13.20 15.58
N ILE A 824 -0.56 12.31 14.81
CA ILE A 824 0.07 11.70 13.63
C ILE A 824 0.24 12.76 12.53
N ALA A 825 -0.76 13.63 12.33
CA ALA A 825 -0.68 14.72 11.36
C ALA A 825 0.44 15.70 11.73
N GLN A 826 0.51 16.12 13.00
CA GLN A 826 1.56 17.02 13.49
C GLN A 826 2.94 16.40 13.31
N LYS A 827 3.14 15.16 13.77
CA LYS A 827 4.40 14.43 13.60
C LYS A 827 4.80 14.26 12.13
N SER A 828 3.83 14.14 11.23
CA SER A 828 4.09 14.07 9.78
C SER A 828 4.51 15.43 9.22
N CYS A 829 3.91 16.53 9.70
CA CYS A 829 4.35 17.89 9.39
C CYS A 829 5.78 18.15 9.90
N ASP A 830 6.06 17.82 11.16
CA ASP A 830 7.39 17.98 11.76
C ASP A 830 8.43 17.17 10.98
N LEU A 831 8.11 15.92 10.58
CA LEU A 831 8.99 15.11 9.77
C LEU A 831 9.31 15.79 8.43
N ARG A 832 8.31 16.35 7.76
CA ARG A 832 8.52 17.07 6.49
C ARG A 832 9.40 18.30 6.66
N GLU A 833 9.18 19.11 7.70
CA GLU A 833 10.00 20.30 7.96
C GLU A 833 11.48 19.93 8.21
N HIS A 834 11.72 18.85 8.95
CA HIS A 834 13.08 18.32 9.13
C HIS A 834 13.67 17.78 7.82
N LEU A 835 12.88 17.08 7.00
CA LEU A 835 13.33 16.62 5.67
C LEU A 835 13.66 17.79 4.75
N ASP A 836 12.86 18.85 4.74
CA ASP A 836 13.12 20.07 3.97
C ASP A 836 14.42 20.74 4.43
N THR A 837 14.71 20.72 5.74
CA THR A 837 15.98 21.23 6.29
C THR A 837 17.17 20.40 5.79
N VAL A 838 17.08 19.07 5.83
CA VAL A 838 18.10 18.17 5.28
C VAL A 838 18.31 18.42 3.78
N LEU A 839 17.21 18.52 3.01
CA LEU A 839 17.25 18.71 1.56
C LEU A 839 17.81 20.07 1.14
N LYS A 840 17.66 21.11 1.97
CA LYS A 840 18.28 22.42 1.79
C LYS A 840 19.78 22.39 2.14
N GLY A 841 20.17 21.61 3.14
CA GLY A 841 21.59 21.37 3.46
C GLY A 841 22.34 20.57 2.40
N HIS A 842 21.61 19.88 1.52
CA HIS A 842 22.13 19.07 0.42
C HIS A 842 21.39 19.41 -0.89
N ASP A 843 21.41 20.68 -1.28
CA ASP A 843 20.71 21.18 -2.46
C ASP A 843 21.27 20.63 -3.78
N THR A 844 22.55 20.24 -3.82
CA THR A 844 23.20 19.57 -4.95
C THR A 844 23.01 18.06 -4.99
N ALA A 845 22.42 17.43 -3.99
CA ALA A 845 22.23 15.98 -3.97
C ALA A 845 21.11 15.53 -4.91
N ALA A 846 21.32 14.37 -5.56
CA ALA A 846 20.26 13.64 -6.23
C ALA A 846 19.30 13.05 -5.18
N VAL A 847 18.00 13.14 -5.41
CA VAL A 847 16.98 12.71 -4.44
C VAL A 847 16.09 11.66 -5.05
N PHE A 848 15.96 10.51 -4.38
CA PHE A 848 15.08 9.42 -4.82
C PHE A 848 14.12 8.99 -3.71
N ALA A 849 12.84 8.88 -4.05
CA ALA A 849 11.79 8.42 -3.15
C ALA A 849 10.62 7.82 -3.93
N THR A 850 9.53 7.45 -3.25
CA THR A 850 8.27 7.13 -3.96
C THR A 850 7.73 8.37 -4.67
N LYS A 851 6.99 8.21 -5.78
CA LYS A 851 6.44 9.34 -6.55
C LYS A 851 5.65 10.33 -5.67
N LYS A 852 4.81 9.81 -4.76
CA LYS A 852 4.02 10.63 -3.84
C LYS A 852 4.89 11.41 -2.84
N ILE A 853 6.01 10.86 -2.39
CA ILE A 853 6.95 11.58 -1.52
C ILE A 853 7.61 12.72 -2.30
N ILE A 854 8.12 12.46 -3.51
CA ILE A 854 8.71 13.49 -4.38
C ILE A 854 7.73 14.66 -4.62
N GLN A 855 6.47 14.35 -4.91
CA GLN A 855 5.41 15.34 -5.05
C GLN A 855 5.16 16.12 -3.76
N LYS A 856 5.07 15.41 -2.62
CA LYS A 856 4.76 16.04 -1.33
C LYS A 856 5.87 16.95 -0.82
N LEU A 857 7.13 16.67 -1.19
CA LEU A 857 8.31 17.48 -0.87
C LEU A 857 8.55 18.59 -1.90
N GLY A 858 7.64 18.81 -2.86
CA GLY A 858 7.78 19.88 -3.86
C GLY A 858 8.93 19.68 -4.84
N LEU A 859 9.38 18.44 -5.05
CA LEU A 859 10.50 18.09 -5.94
C LEU A 859 10.04 17.59 -7.33
N GLU A 860 8.73 17.62 -7.61
CA GLU A 860 8.21 17.19 -8.91
C GLU A 860 8.75 18.08 -10.05
N GLY A 861 9.26 17.45 -11.10
CA GLY A 861 9.90 18.14 -12.23
C GLY A 861 11.33 18.62 -11.97
N SER A 862 11.85 18.51 -10.74
CA SER A 862 13.22 18.90 -10.43
C SER A 862 14.24 17.99 -11.14
N PRO A 863 15.31 18.52 -11.76
CA PRO A 863 16.31 17.70 -12.46
C PRO A 863 17.09 16.79 -11.50
N ARG A 864 17.21 17.18 -10.22
CA ARG A 864 17.87 16.37 -9.19
C ARG A 864 16.99 15.27 -8.60
N ALA A 865 15.69 15.24 -8.90
CA ALA A 865 14.75 14.32 -8.28
C ALA A 865 14.29 13.20 -9.23
N GLY A 866 14.27 11.97 -8.73
CA GLY A 866 13.72 10.79 -9.40
C GLY A 866 12.80 10.00 -8.46
N HIS A 867 11.99 9.09 -9.01
CA HIS A 867 11.16 8.24 -8.18
C HIS A 867 11.28 6.76 -8.52
N PHE A 868 11.10 5.91 -7.51
CA PHE A 868 11.07 4.45 -7.66
C PHE A 868 10.06 4.03 -8.74
N GLY A 869 10.39 2.99 -9.49
CA GLY A 869 9.63 2.50 -10.64
C GLY A 869 9.89 3.24 -11.95
N ALA A 870 10.58 4.39 -11.93
CA ALA A 870 10.90 5.18 -13.13
C ALA A 870 12.38 5.58 -13.23
N LEU A 871 13.28 4.76 -12.67
CA LEU A 871 14.72 5.01 -12.63
C LEU A 871 15.47 4.34 -13.79
N ARG A 872 14.92 3.22 -14.28
CA ARG A 872 15.57 2.38 -15.29
C ARG A 872 15.83 3.18 -16.57
N GLY A 873 17.10 3.20 -16.93
CA GLY A 873 17.54 3.80 -18.16
C GLY A 873 17.68 5.33 -18.15
N LEU A 874 17.76 5.96 -16.99
CA LEU A 874 18.09 7.38 -16.90
C LEU A 874 19.55 7.55 -16.47
N ASN A 875 20.29 8.40 -17.20
CA ASN A 875 21.70 8.72 -16.93
C ASN A 875 21.89 10.17 -16.40
N ARG A 876 20.80 10.95 -16.26
CA ARG A 876 20.86 12.40 -15.94
C ARG A 876 21.45 12.77 -14.56
N TRP A 877 21.78 11.77 -13.74
CA TRP A 877 22.35 11.97 -12.39
C TRP A 877 23.81 11.54 -12.28
N GLU A 878 24.46 11.19 -13.40
CA GLU A 878 25.82 10.63 -13.35
C GLU A 878 26.87 11.59 -12.77
N ASP A 879 26.68 12.88 -12.97
CA ASP A 879 27.58 13.95 -12.50
C ASP A 879 27.31 14.41 -11.06
N TYR A 880 26.37 13.80 -10.34
CA TYR A 880 26.09 14.17 -8.95
C TYR A 880 27.09 13.52 -8.00
N ASP A 881 27.59 14.28 -7.03
CA ASP A 881 28.55 13.80 -6.01
C ASP A 881 27.87 13.22 -4.77
N SER A 882 26.56 13.41 -4.63
CA SER A 882 25.80 12.89 -3.50
C SER A 882 24.38 12.44 -3.88
N VAL A 883 23.87 11.46 -3.14
CA VAL A 883 22.51 10.93 -3.29
C VAL A 883 21.80 10.77 -1.95
N ILE A 884 20.51 11.11 -1.91
CA ILE A 884 19.62 10.93 -0.76
C ILE A 884 18.47 10.00 -1.17
N ILE A 885 18.37 8.85 -0.52
CA ILE A 885 17.26 7.91 -0.67
C ILE A 885 16.29 8.12 0.49
N ILE A 886 15.03 8.45 0.22
CA ILE A 886 13.99 8.70 1.24
C ILE A 886 12.93 7.59 1.20
N GLY A 887 12.86 6.82 2.27
CA GLY A 887 11.90 5.73 2.43
C GLY A 887 12.20 4.54 1.54
N ARG A 888 11.14 3.84 1.13
CA ARG A 888 11.22 2.63 0.30
C ARG A 888 9.92 2.39 -0.46
N GLU A 889 10.03 1.73 -1.61
CA GLU A 889 8.86 1.25 -2.35
C GLU A 889 8.28 0.03 -1.62
N GLN A 890 7.14 0.21 -0.95
CA GLN A 890 6.50 -0.84 -0.15
C GLN A 890 5.08 -1.09 -0.66
N PRO A 891 4.91 -1.99 -1.65
CA PRO A 891 3.58 -2.42 -2.05
C PRO A 891 2.90 -3.23 -0.92
N PRO A 892 1.56 -3.31 -0.91
CA PRO A 892 0.83 -4.28 -0.09
C PRO A 892 1.29 -5.71 -0.42
N LEU A 893 1.49 -6.55 0.59
CA LEU A 893 1.98 -7.92 0.37
C LEU A 893 0.99 -8.76 -0.44
N SER A 894 -0.31 -8.51 -0.34
CA SER A 894 -1.32 -9.16 -1.19
C SER A 894 -1.07 -8.92 -2.69
N ALA A 895 -0.64 -7.73 -3.08
CA ALA A 895 -0.26 -7.43 -4.47
C ALA A 895 1.04 -8.17 -4.88
N VAL A 896 1.98 -8.34 -3.94
CA VAL A 896 3.21 -9.12 -4.16
C VAL A 896 2.90 -10.62 -4.28
N GLU A 897 1.98 -11.15 -3.48
CA GLU A 897 1.51 -12.53 -3.56
C GLU A 897 0.96 -12.86 -4.95
N LEU A 898 0.19 -11.96 -5.56
CA LEU A 898 -0.34 -12.17 -6.92
C LEU A 898 0.78 -12.39 -7.95
N ILE A 899 1.86 -11.60 -7.87
CA ILE A 899 3.02 -11.80 -8.76
C ILE A 899 3.71 -13.13 -8.42
N ALA A 900 3.98 -13.38 -7.14
CA ALA A 900 4.73 -14.54 -6.67
C ALA A 900 4.05 -15.89 -6.98
N ARG A 901 2.71 -15.96 -7.00
CA ARG A 901 1.95 -17.17 -7.36
C ARG A 901 2.29 -17.70 -8.75
N ALA A 902 2.40 -16.81 -9.73
CA ALA A 902 2.76 -17.18 -11.10
C ALA A 902 4.13 -17.86 -11.18
N TYR A 903 5.09 -17.40 -10.35
CA TYR A 903 6.41 -18.00 -10.23
C TYR A 903 6.36 -19.36 -9.53
N ALA A 904 5.64 -19.43 -8.39
CA ALA A 904 5.51 -20.66 -7.63
C ALA A 904 4.91 -21.79 -8.50
N LEU A 905 3.83 -21.53 -9.23
CA LEU A 905 3.25 -22.52 -10.14
C LEU A 905 4.22 -22.89 -11.27
N LYS A 906 4.87 -21.90 -11.92
CA LYS A 906 5.79 -22.15 -13.04
C LYS A 906 6.94 -23.08 -12.64
N THR A 907 7.42 -22.98 -11.41
CA THR A 907 8.51 -23.82 -10.88
C THR A 907 8.01 -25.04 -10.10
N ASN A 908 6.70 -25.29 -10.09
CA ASN A 908 6.06 -26.34 -9.28
C ASN A 908 6.48 -26.29 -7.79
N ALA A 909 6.63 -25.08 -7.25
CA ALA A 909 6.95 -24.84 -5.86
C ALA A 909 5.67 -24.69 -5.03
N SER A 910 5.75 -25.03 -3.74
CA SER A 910 4.68 -24.70 -2.81
C SER A 910 4.53 -23.18 -2.66
N PHE A 911 3.31 -22.73 -2.38
CA PHE A 911 3.00 -21.34 -2.13
C PHE A 911 2.19 -21.21 -0.84
N MET A 912 2.54 -20.25 0.01
CA MET A 912 1.83 -19.98 1.26
C MET A 912 1.41 -18.51 1.35
N SER A 913 0.11 -18.26 1.32
CA SER A 913 -0.41 -16.96 1.77
C SER A 913 -0.31 -16.84 3.28
N ALA A 914 0.27 -15.74 3.76
CA ALA A 914 0.49 -15.54 5.20
C ALA A 914 0.60 -14.04 5.55
N PRO A 915 0.35 -13.68 6.82
CA PRO A 915 0.61 -12.32 7.27
C PRO A 915 2.09 -11.96 7.15
N ALA A 916 2.35 -10.66 7.00
CA ALA A 916 3.69 -10.10 7.08
C ALA A 916 4.38 -10.47 8.40
N ILE A 917 5.67 -10.77 8.33
CA ILE A 917 6.50 -11.08 9.50
C ILE A 917 7.60 -10.03 9.65
N TRP A 918 8.01 -9.77 10.90
CA TRP A 918 9.20 -8.96 11.16
C TRP A 918 10.42 -9.86 11.22
N GLU A 919 11.44 -9.53 10.42
CA GLU A 919 12.71 -10.24 10.33
C GLU A 919 13.84 -9.29 10.75
N TRP A 920 14.79 -9.79 11.54
CA TRP A 920 16.04 -9.07 11.81
C TRP A 920 17.04 -9.35 10.68
N ARG A 921 17.64 -8.30 10.14
CA ARG A 921 18.68 -8.38 9.10
C ARG A 921 19.89 -7.55 9.54
N GLY A 922 21.10 -7.99 9.20
CA GLY A 922 22.31 -7.23 9.46
C GLY A 922 22.61 -6.24 8.34
N ILE A 923 22.64 -4.94 8.65
CA ILE A 923 23.24 -3.90 7.79
C ILE A 923 24.75 -4.15 7.81
N ARG A 924 25.36 -4.38 6.64
CA ARG A 924 26.80 -4.60 6.52
C ARG A 924 27.55 -3.32 6.86
N ILE A 925 28.49 -3.39 7.81
CA ILE A 925 29.49 -2.36 8.09
C ILE A 925 30.89 -2.97 7.88
N GLU A 926 31.95 -2.17 7.94
CA GLU A 926 33.32 -2.64 7.67
C GLU A 926 33.70 -3.90 8.49
N ASP A 927 33.44 -3.85 9.80
CA ASP A 927 33.79 -4.91 10.76
C ASP A 927 32.56 -5.57 11.39
N GLY A 928 31.58 -5.96 10.58
CA GLY A 928 30.45 -6.78 11.02
C GLY A 928 29.09 -6.28 10.53
N ALA A 929 28.07 -6.33 11.40
CA ALA A 929 26.75 -5.85 11.02
C ALA A 929 25.94 -5.24 12.16
N VAL A 930 25.08 -4.29 11.79
CA VAL A 930 24.12 -3.64 12.70
C VAL A 930 22.71 -4.20 12.44
N PRO A 931 22.02 -4.75 13.46
CA PRO A 931 20.68 -5.31 13.27
C PRO A 931 19.63 -4.24 12.98
N VAL A 932 18.90 -4.41 11.88
CA VAL A 932 17.73 -3.63 11.49
C VAL A 932 16.52 -4.55 11.34
N ARG A 933 15.33 -4.03 11.67
CA ARG A 933 14.08 -4.79 11.61
C ARG A 933 13.34 -4.49 10.31
N VAL A 934 13.17 -5.51 9.47
CA VAL A 934 12.58 -5.37 8.14
C VAL A 934 11.29 -6.18 8.06
N LEU A 935 10.26 -5.59 7.44
CA LEU A 935 9.01 -6.31 7.14
C LEU A 935 9.27 -7.27 5.98
N SER A 936 8.92 -8.54 6.18
CA SER A 936 9.22 -9.67 5.30
C SER A 936 7.98 -10.57 5.17
N HIS A 937 8.10 -11.63 4.39
CA HIS A 937 7.03 -12.61 4.17
C HIS A 937 7.60 -14.03 4.33
N PRO A 938 6.86 -14.98 4.93
CA PRO A 938 7.38 -16.34 5.14
C PRO A 938 7.52 -17.13 3.84
N ASP A 939 6.68 -16.85 2.83
CA ASP A 939 6.81 -17.48 1.50
C ASP A 939 8.08 -16.99 0.77
N PRO A 940 8.95 -17.91 0.30
CA PRO A 940 10.20 -17.55 -0.36
C PRO A 940 10.04 -16.80 -1.70
N TRP A 941 8.96 -17.04 -2.46
CA TRP A 941 8.72 -16.33 -3.72
C TRP A 941 8.25 -14.91 -3.45
N VAL A 942 7.35 -14.72 -2.48
CA VAL A 942 6.93 -13.37 -2.07
C VAL A 942 8.12 -12.56 -1.55
N LYS A 943 9.03 -13.18 -0.78
CA LYS A 943 10.25 -12.53 -0.29
C LYS A 943 11.15 -12.06 -1.45
N ARG A 944 11.36 -12.90 -2.48
CA ARG A 944 12.18 -12.57 -3.66
C ARG A 944 11.58 -11.45 -4.50
N ILE A 945 10.28 -11.52 -4.79
CA ILE A 945 9.59 -10.47 -5.55
C ILE A 945 9.60 -9.16 -4.77
N LEU A 946 9.34 -9.19 -3.46
CA LEU A 946 9.41 -8.00 -2.61
C LEU A 946 10.83 -7.39 -2.62
N TYR A 947 11.87 -8.21 -2.52
CA TYR A 947 13.27 -7.77 -2.63
C TYR A 947 13.52 -7.03 -3.95
N GLN A 948 13.06 -7.59 -5.07
CA GLN A 948 13.21 -6.97 -6.39
C GLN A 948 12.47 -5.62 -6.51
N ILE A 949 11.31 -5.47 -5.86
CA ILE A 949 10.53 -4.22 -5.89
C ILE A 949 11.16 -3.15 -4.98
N ARG A 950 11.72 -3.54 -3.84
CA ARG A 950 12.01 -2.63 -2.73
C ARG A 950 13.50 -2.38 -2.53
N GLU A 951 14.26 -3.41 -2.20
CA GLU A 951 15.70 -3.32 -1.95
C GLU A 951 16.47 -3.09 -3.26
N ALA A 952 16.23 -3.92 -4.29
CA ALA A 952 16.90 -3.80 -5.58
C ALA A 952 16.64 -2.43 -6.23
N GLU A 953 15.41 -1.91 -6.16
CA GLU A 953 15.07 -0.59 -6.71
C GLU A 953 15.80 0.56 -5.99
N ALA A 954 16.02 0.44 -4.68
CA ALA A 954 16.83 1.40 -3.92
C ALA A 954 18.32 1.32 -4.33
N GLU A 955 18.85 0.12 -4.54
CA GLU A 955 20.21 -0.08 -5.08
C GLU A 955 20.34 0.52 -6.49
N GLN A 956 19.35 0.31 -7.37
CA GLN A 956 19.32 0.94 -8.70
C GLN A 956 19.35 2.48 -8.62
N ALA A 957 18.66 3.04 -7.62
CA ALA A 957 18.61 4.48 -7.38
C ALA A 957 19.97 5.04 -6.93
N ILE A 958 20.63 4.37 -5.98
CA ILE A 958 21.97 4.73 -5.50
C ILE A 958 22.96 4.72 -6.67
N ASP A 959 22.90 3.71 -7.53
CA ASP A 959 23.85 3.56 -8.64
C ASP A 959 23.62 4.55 -9.81
N ARG A 960 22.58 5.40 -9.74
CA ARG A 960 22.37 6.47 -10.73
C ARG A 960 23.49 7.51 -10.73
N ILE A 961 24.18 7.69 -9.60
CA ILE A 961 25.34 8.59 -9.48
C ILE A 961 26.69 7.91 -9.80
N ARG A 962 26.66 6.70 -10.40
CA ARG A 962 27.84 5.98 -10.96
C ARG A 962 28.95 5.64 -9.96
N LEU A 963 28.59 5.01 -8.84
CA LEU A 963 29.52 4.63 -7.76
C LEU A 963 30.53 3.52 -8.09
N ILE A 964 30.51 2.97 -9.30
CA ILE A 964 31.39 1.86 -9.70
C ILE A 964 32.60 2.33 -10.51
N HIS A 965 32.44 3.36 -11.34
CA HIS A 965 33.52 3.85 -12.22
C HIS A 965 34.04 5.23 -11.81
N ASN A 966 33.57 5.78 -10.69
CA ASN A 966 34.07 7.03 -10.12
C ASN A 966 35.47 6.85 -9.51
N THR A 967 36.29 7.88 -9.71
CA THR A 967 37.62 8.04 -9.10
C THR A 967 37.53 8.68 -7.72
N GLU A 968 36.65 9.66 -7.55
CA GLU A 968 36.43 10.38 -6.29
C GLU A 968 35.34 9.72 -5.43
N LEU A 969 35.50 9.76 -4.10
CA LEU A 969 34.49 9.28 -3.16
C LEU A 969 33.22 10.14 -3.22
N LYS A 970 32.08 9.49 -3.43
CA LYS A 970 30.75 10.13 -3.44
C LYS A 970 29.98 9.84 -2.15
N GLN A 971 29.00 10.67 -1.81
CA GLN A 971 28.21 10.54 -0.57
C GLN A 971 26.86 9.86 -0.82
N VAL A 972 26.49 8.92 0.04
CA VAL A 972 25.19 8.22 -0.01
C VAL A 972 24.48 8.36 1.34
N PHE A 973 23.31 8.99 1.34
CA PHE A 973 22.44 9.10 2.51
C PHE A 973 21.22 8.20 2.36
N LEU A 974 21.12 7.16 3.18
CA LEU A 974 20.02 6.20 3.17
C LEU A 974 19.05 6.50 4.31
N LEU A 975 18.01 7.27 4.03
CA LEU A 975 16.92 7.55 4.96
C LEU A 975 15.88 6.44 4.85
N SER A 976 16.27 5.22 5.21
CA SER A 976 15.43 4.03 5.11
C SER A 976 15.92 2.89 6.02
N GLU A 977 15.01 2.25 6.75
CA GLU A 977 15.32 1.09 7.60
C GLU A 977 15.29 -0.23 6.80
N MET A 978 16.33 -0.47 6.00
CA MET A 978 16.51 -1.68 5.18
C MET A 978 17.95 -2.16 5.22
N ALA A 979 18.20 -3.46 5.11
CA ALA A 979 19.52 -3.94 4.73
C ALA A 979 19.59 -3.93 3.19
N LEU A 980 20.58 -3.25 2.62
CA LEU A 980 20.87 -3.21 1.18
C LEU A 980 22.24 -3.86 0.92
N ASP A 981 22.51 -4.29 -0.31
CA ASP A 981 23.81 -4.85 -0.67
C ASP A 981 24.87 -3.75 -0.88
N ILE A 982 25.12 -2.95 0.16
CA ILE A 982 26.13 -1.90 0.21
C ILE A 982 26.76 -1.88 1.60
N THR A 983 28.07 -1.65 1.66
CA THR A 983 28.77 -1.49 2.95
C THR A 983 28.50 -0.10 3.49
N VAL A 984 28.06 -0.01 4.75
CA VAL A 984 27.68 1.23 5.42
C VAL A 984 28.81 1.67 6.34
N ASP A 985 29.31 2.89 6.14
CA ASP A 985 30.34 3.49 7.00
C ASP A 985 29.76 3.97 8.33
N ARG A 986 28.52 4.50 8.30
CA ARG A 986 27.90 5.12 9.49
C ARG A 986 26.42 4.78 9.60
N VAL A 987 26.02 4.21 10.74
CA VAL A 987 24.59 4.04 11.10
C VAL A 987 24.22 5.07 12.15
N VAL A 988 23.26 5.95 11.83
CA VAL A 988 22.92 7.13 12.65
C VAL A 988 21.43 7.13 12.97
N HIS A 989 21.05 7.49 14.20
CA HIS A 989 19.64 7.65 14.55
C HIS A 989 19.07 8.95 13.95
N TRP A 990 17.82 8.94 13.46
CA TRP A 990 17.17 10.08 12.80
C TRP A 990 17.21 11.37 13.63
N ASP A 991 17.04 11.24 14.95
CA ASP A 991 17.10 12.39 15.84
C ASP A 991 18.47 13.09 15.86
N ASP A 992 19.56 12.34 15.69
CA ASP A 992 20.91 12.90 15.59
C ASP A 992 21.18 13.40 14.18
N PHE A 993 20.77 12.62 13.18
CA PHE A 993 20.91 13.01 11.77
C PHE A 993 20.28 14.37 11.51
N LYS A 994 18.99 14.58 11.85
CA LYS A 994 18.27 15.84 11.59
C LYS A 994 18.84 17.06 12.36
N ARG A 995 19.68 16.84 13.37
CA ARG A 995 20.34 17.89 14.17
C ARG A 995 21.71 18.30 13.63
N GLY A 996 22.22 17.63 12.61
CA GLY A 996 23.58 17.88 12.16
C GLY A 996 24.64 16.96 12.79
N GLY A 997 24.22 15.99 13.62
CA GLY A 997 25.13 15.20 14.43
C GLY A 997 24.57 14.73 15.77
N SER A 998 25.32 13.88 16.46
CA SER A 998 25.10 13.63 17.89
C SER A 998 25.17 14.92 18.69
N ARG A 999 24.67 14.92 19.94
CA ARG A 999 24.79 16.11 20.81
C ARG A 999 26.24 16.54 21.03
N ILE A 1000 27.16 15.58 21.10
CA ILE A 1000 28.60 15.84 21.22
C ILE A 1000 29.13 16.56 19.99
N GLU A 1001 28.81 16.07 18.79
CA GLU A 1001 29.21 16.70 17.54
C GLU A 1001 28.61 18.10 17.37
N CYS A 1002 27.37 18.29 17.82
CA CYS A 1002 26.74 19.60 17.84
C CYS A 1002 27.46 20.57 18.81
N ALA A 1003 27.88 20.09 19.99
CA ALA A 1003 28.66 20.89 20.94
C ALA A 1003 30.04 21.26 20.36
N ALA A 1004 30.73 20.30 19.75
CA ALA A 1004 32.00 20.52 19.06
C ALA A 1004 31.86 21.56 17.95
N ARG A 1005 30.88 21.39 17.04
CA ARG A 1005 30.67 22.29 15.90
C ARG A 1005 30.23 23.70 16.29
N LYS A 1006 29.29 23.80 17.24
CA LYS A 1006 28.66 25.09 17.60
C LYS A 1006 29.47 25.89 18.60
N TYR A 1007 30.13 25.21 19.54
CA TYR A 1007 30.80 25.84 20.67
C TYR A 1007 32.31 25.56 20.74
N ASN A 1008 32.84 24.63 19.93
CA ASN A 1008 34.22 24.14 20.02
C ASN A 1008 34.61 23.64 21.42
N VAL A 1009 33.62 23.28 22.25
CA VAL A 1009 33.82 22.87 23.65
C VAL A 1009 32.84 21.74 23.96
N ILE A 1010 33.36 20.67 24.55
CA ILE A 1010 32.60 19.52 25.07
C ILE A 1010 32.90 19.40 26.57
N PRO A 1011 32.03 19.89 27.47
CA PRO A 1011 32.21 19.71 28.90
C PRO A 1011 32.13 18.22 29.27
N LEU A 1012 33.02 17.71 30.11
CA LEU A 1012 33.02 16.29 30.48
C LEU A 1012 32.13 15.97 31.68
N GLU A 1013 31.53 16.95 32.35
CA GLU A 1013 30.59 16.76 33.45
C GLU A 1013 29.15 17.09 33.05
N GLY A 1014 28.20 16.20 33.29
CA GLY A 1014 26.82 16.36 32.80
C GLY A 1014 26.11 17.61 33.36
N ARG A 1015 26.41 17.99 34.61
CA ARG A 1015 25.88 19.23 35.20
C ARG A 1015 26.46 20.48 34.54
N GLU A 1016 27.72 20.46 34.11
CA GLU A 1016 28.30 21.59 33.40
C GLU A 1016 27.83 21.65 31.96
N ALA A 1017 27.76 20.49 31.29
CA ALA A 1017 27.23 20.40 29.93
C ALA A 1017 25.82 21.00 29.84
N ALA A 1018 24.91 20.61 30.74
CA ALA A 1018 23.56 21.15 30.76
C ALA A 1018 23.47 22.62 31.17
N ARG A 1019 24.45 23.14 31.93
CA ARG A 1019 24.51 24.54 32.34
C ARG A 1019 25.09 25.45 31.26
N LEU A 1020 26.19 25.01 30.64
CA LEU A 1020 26.96 25.77 29.67
C LEU A 1020 26.30 25.75 28.30
N LEU A 1021 25.78 24.59 27.90
CA LEU A 1021 25.23 24.32 26.58
C LEU A 1021 23.78 23.82 26.71
N PRO A 1022 22.86 24.60 27.31
CA PRO A 1022 21.49 24.16 27.60
C PRO A 1022 20.65 23.88 26.35
N ASP A 1023 21.02 24.45 25.21
CA ASP A 1023 20.43 24.20 23.89
C ASP A 1023 20.86 22.85 23.29
N ILE A 1024 21.99 22.31 23.73
CA ILE A 1024 22.46 20.96 23.37
C ILE A 1024 21.93 19.94 24.40
N TRP A 1025 22.18 20.18 25.68
CA TRP A 1025 21.75 19.33 26.79
C TRP A 1025 20.80 20.07 27.73
N ASN A 1026 19.52 19.75 27.66
CA ASN A 1026 18.50 20.36 28.52
C ASN A 1026 18.52 19.83 29.97
N ASN A 1027 19.16 18.69 30.24
CA ASN A 1027 19.28 18.10 31.57
C ASN A 1027 20.61 17.36 31.75
N HIS A 1028 21.02 17.18 33.01
CA HIS A 1028 22.33 16.62 33.34
C HIS A 1028 22.41 15.10 33.23
N GLU A 1029 21.28 14.39 33.31
CA GLU A 1029 21.20 12.94 33.16
C GLU A 1029 21.51 12.52 31.72
N THR A 1030 20.88 13.17 30.73
CA THR A 1030 21.16 12.98 29.30
C THR A 1030 22.60 13.32 28.98
N ALA A 1031 23.10 14.45 29.49
CA ALA A 1031 24.51 14.81 29.31
C ALA A 1031 25.46 13.78 29.92
N ASN A 1032 25.17 13.26 31.11
CA ASN A 1032 25.98 12.20 31.73
C ASN A 1032 26.00 10.92 30.90
N SER A 1033 24.86 10.52 30.32
CA SER A 1033 24.77 9.36 29.45
C SER A 1033 25.60 9.55 28.18
N ASP A 1034 25.44 10.68 27.50
CA ASP A 1034 26.14 10.97 26.24
C ASP A 1034 27.66 11.07 26.46
N LEU A 1035 28.10 11.69 27.56
CA LEU A 1035 29.51 11.93 27.86
C LEU A 1035 30.24 10.74 28.49
N ALA A 1036 29.54 9.71 28.95
CA ALA A 1036 30.15 8.57 29.64
C ALA A 1036 31.29 7.90 28.84
N PRO A 1037 31.18 7.66 27.52
CA PRO A 1037 32.27 7.08 26.72
C PRO A 1037 33.53 7.97 26.67
N LEU A 1038 33.36 9.30 26.62
CA LEU A 1038 34.47 10.27 26.58
C LEU A 1038 35.22 10.38 27.92
N ARG A 1039 34.59 9.96 29.03
CA ARG A 1039 35.24 9.92 30.34
C ARG A 1039 36.13 8.68 30.51
N LEU A 1040 35.77 7.58 29.85
CA LEU A 1040 36.38 6.25 30.01
C LEU A 1040 37.54 6.01 29.05
N THR A 1041 37.70 6.86 28.03
CA THR A 1041 38.75 6.76 27.02
C THR A 1041 39.96 7.62 27.41
N SER A 1042 41.16 7.02 27.32
CA SER A 1042 42.44 7.72 27.55
C SER A 1042 42.91 8.52 26.33
N GLY A 1043 42.36 8.27 25.14
CA GLY A 1043 42.66 8.97 23.89
C GLY A 1043 41.45 9.72 23.34
N MET A 1044 41.69 10.82 22.61
CA MET A 1044 40.66 11.74 22.12
C MET A 1044 40.19 11.33 20.72
N VAL A 1045 39.33 10.32 20.59
CA VAL A 1045 38.79 9.92 19.28
C VAL A 1045 37.49 10.70 19.00
N TYR A 1046 37.58 11.75 18.19
CA TYR A 1046 36.43 12.43 17.60
C TYR A 1046 36.35 12.05 16.12
N ASN A 1047 35.34 11.26 15.73
CA ASN A 1047 35.10 10.95 14.31
C ASN A 1047 34.25 12.06 13.66
N ASN A 1048 34.72 12.53 12.51
CA ASN A 1048 34.25 13.66 11.70
C ASN A 1048 32.72 13.93 11.72
N SER A 1049 32.36 15.22 11.72
CA SER A 1049 30.98 15.73 11.61
C SER A 1049 30.19 15.09 10.47
N LEU A 1050 28.91 14.81 10.73
CA LEU A 1050 27.94 14.20 9.81
C LEU A 1050 27.70 14.96 8.49
N TYR A 1051 28.09 16.24 8.42
CA TYR A 1051 27.76 17.13 7.29
C TYR A 1051 28.96 17.89 6.71
N THR A 1052 30.15 17.80 7.33
CA THR A 1052 31.37 18.49 6.86
C THR A 1052 32.63 17.78 7.35
N ASN A 1053 33.67 17.70 6.51
CA ASN A 1053 35.05 17.62 6.97
C ASN A 1053 35.39 18.94 7.67
N SER A 1054 35.08 19.10 8.95
CA SER A 1054 35.45 20.31 9.68
C SER A 1054 36.97 20.32 9.92
N ASP A 1055 37.63 21.42 9.56
CA ASP A 1055 39.08 21.71 9.69
C ASP A 1055 39.66 21.63 11.12
N THR A 1056 38.92 21.14 12.11
CA THR A 1056 39.42 20.99 13.47
C THR A 1056 40.30 19.74 13.55
N LYS A 1057 41.58 19.91 13.18
CA LYS A 1057 42.60 18.84 13.17
C LYS A 1057 43.16 18.50 14.57
N GLU A 1058 42.82 19.27 15.60
CA GLU A 1058 43.35 19.10 16.96
C GLU A 1058 42.25 19.16 18.02
N LEU A 1059 42.36 18.28 19.02
CA LEU A 1059 41.50 18.27 20.21
C LEU A 1059 42.41 18.41 21.43
N CYS A 1060 42.05 19.30 22.37
CA CYS A 1060 42.77 19.46 23.63
C CYS A 1060 41.87 19.15 24.83
N ARG A 1061 42.26 18.18 25.66
CA ARG A 1061 41.63 17.89 26.95
C ARG A 1061 42.20 18.86 27.98
N VAL A 1062 41.33 19.57 28.67
CA VAL A 1062 41.73 20.65 29.58
C VAL A 1062 41.07 20.51 30.94
N LYS A 1063 41.81 20.87 31.99
CA LYS A 1063 41.31 21.11 33.34
C LYS A 1063 41.14 22.59 33.57
N TYR A 1064 40.04 23.01 34.17
CA TYR A 1064 39.78 24.42 34.42
C TYR A 1064 39.05 24.67 35.74
N LYS A 1065 39.21 25.88 36.28
CA LYS A 1065 38.48 26.43 37.43
C LYS A 1065 37.81 27.73 37.01
N ARG A 1066 36.51 27.83 37.23
CA ARG A 1066 35.73 29.04 36.90
C ARG A 1066 35.94 30.12 37.94
N SER A 1067 35.93 31.38 37.50
CA SER A 1067 35.91 32.51 38.41
C SER A 1067 34.59 32.59 39.16
N VAL A 1068 34.65 32.45 40.49
CA VAL A 1068 33.48 32.47 41.39
C VAL A 1068 33.71 33.47 42.52
N SER A 1069 32.64 34.10 43.00
CA SER A 1069 32.70 35.13 44.05
C SER A 1069 33.31 34.66 45.38
N LYS A 1070 33.47 33.35 45.59
CA LYS A 1070 34.21 32.74 46.70
C LYS A 1070 35.20 31.71 46.13
N PRO A 1071 36.51 32.03 46.02
CA PRO A 1071 37.53 31.17 45.39
C PRO A 1071 37.62 29.78 46.02
N GLU A 1072 37.36 29.67 47.32
CA GLU A 1072 37.31 28.43 48.11
C GLU A 1072 36.19 27.44 47.67
N ARG A 1073 35.24 27.89 46.84
CA ARG A 1073 34.20 27.03 46.23
C ARG A 1073 34.51 26.64 44.77
N ALA A 1074 35.64 27.09 44.20
CA ALA A 1074 36.04 26.79 42.83
C ALA A 1074 36.48 25.32 42.70
N ARG A 1075 35.68 24.52 42.00
CA ARG A 1075 36.00 23.11 41.71
C ARG A 1075 36.76 23.01 40.38
N THR A 1076 37.79 22.17 40.35
CA THR A 1076 38.43 21.77 39.08
C THR A 1076 37.45 20.92 38.28
N ARG A 1077 37.33 21.23 36.99
CA ARG A 1077 36.46 20.54 36.03
C ARG A 1077 37.22 20.21 34.76
N GLU A 1078 36.67 19.32 33.95
CA GLU A 1078 37.28 18.93 32.67
C GLU A 1078 36.38 19.25 31.46
N ALA A 1079 37.02 19.57 30.34
CA ALA A 1079 36.39 19.73 29.04
C ALA A 1079 37.34 19.26 27.93
N ILE A 1080 36.78 18.98 26.75
CA ILE A 1080 37.52 18.85 25.50
C ILE A 1080 37.29 20.13 24.70
N VAL A 1081 38.35 20.74 24.20
CA VAL A 1081 38.30 21.91 23.32
C VAL A 1081 38.69 21.48 21.91
N CYS A 1082 37.88 21.84 20.93
CA CYS A 1082 38.12 21.55 19.51
C CYS A 1082 38.91 22.71 18.91
N GLY A 1083 40.18 22.49 18.60
CA GLY A 1083 41.12 23.51 18.15
C GLY A 1083 42.50 23.35 18.78
N PRO A 1084 43.50 24.05 18.24
CA PRO A 1084 44.88 23.91 18.68
C PRO A 1084 45.11 24.49 20.08
N ALA A 1085 46.16 24.00 20.74
CA ALA A 1085 46.46 24.28 22.14
C ALA A 1085 46.53 25.78 22.47
N GLU A 1086 47.02 26.60 21.55
CA GLU A 1086 47.25 28.04 21.74
C GLU A 1086 45.95 28.83 21.92
N ILE A 1087 44.84 28.37 21.33
CA ILE A 1087 43.54 29.04 21.42
C ILE A 1087 42.61 28.38 22.43
N ALA A 1088 42.97 27.24 23.00
CA ALA A 1088 42.08 26.40 23.79
C ALA A 1088 41.49 27.13 25.01
N GLN A 1089 42.30 27.95 25.69
CA GLN A 1089 41.84 28.76 26.82
C GLN A 1089 40.81 29.80 26.38
N SER A 1090 41.09 30.55 25.30
CA SER A 1090 40.19 31.59 24.78
C SER A 1090 38.86 31.00 24.31
N VAL A 1091 38.90 29.85 23.64
CA VAL A 1091 37.70 29.12 23.20
C VAL A 1091 36.86 28.68 24.40
N LEU A 1092 37.49 28.13 25.45
CA LEU A 1092 36.79 27.72 26.66
C LEU A 1092 36.19 28.91 27.44
N GLU A 1093 36.90 30.03 27.52
CA GLU A 1093 36.45 31.26 28.20
C GLU A 1093 35.20 31.88 27.54
N LYS A 1094 35.05 31.75 26.21
CA LYS A 1094 33.83 32.20 25.49
C LYS A 1094 32.57 31.49 25.98
N VAL A 1095 32.70 30.25 26.44
CA VAL A 1095 31.57 29.42 26.90
C VAL A 1095 31.43 29.50 28.43
N THR A 1096 32.55 29.48 29.16
CA THR A 1096 32.56 29.34 30.62
C THR A 1096 32.61 30.66 31.39
N GLY A 1097 32.95 31.78 30.72
CA GLY A 1097 33.37 33.01 31.36
C GLY A 1097 34.85 32.97 31.79
N LYS A 1098 35.31 34.01 32.50
CA LYS A 1098 36.71 34.11 32.96
C LYS A 1098 37.11 32.91 33.84
N LEU A 1099 38.32 32.39 33.62
CA LEU A 1099 38.89 31.27 34.37
C LEU A 1099 39.88 31.75 35.45
N ASP A 1100 39.85 31.11 36.62
CA ASP A 1100 40.83 31.30 37.71
C ASP A 1100 41.96 30.26 37.66
N GLY A 1101 41.82 29.23 36.81
CA GLY A 1101 42.85 28.24 36.54
C GLY A 1101 42.54 27.48 35.26
N PHE A 1102 43.56 27.20 34.47
CA PHE A 1102 43.49 26.49 33.20
C PHE A 1102 44.77 25.68 33.00
N GLU A 1103 44.62 24.41 32.62
CA GLU A 1103 45.72 23.47 32.38
C GLU A 1103 45.32 22.56 31.22
N ILE A 1104 46.20 22.44 30.22
CA ILE A 1104 46.05 21.46 29.15
C ILE A 1104 46.60 20.12 29.64
N VAL A 1105 45.76 19.09 29.63
CA VAL A 1105 46.12 17.74 30.09
C VAL A 1105 46.74 16.93 28.95
N ALA A 1106 46.15 17.02 27.77
CA ALA A 1106 46.61 16.34 26.55
C ALA A 1106 46.07 17.06 25.32
N CYS A 1107 46.77 16.97 24.19
CA CYS A 1107 46.22 17.33 22.89
C CYS A 1107 46.57 16.23 21.88
N ASP A 1108 45.57 15.79 21.11
CA ASP A 1108 45.72 14.79 20.05
C ASP A 1108 45.44 15.45 18.69
N LYS A 1109 46.27 15.11 17.70
CA LYS A 1109 45.98 15.38 16.29
C LYS A 1109 45.08 14.27 15.76
N ILE A 1110 43.96 14.64 15.13
CA ILE A 1110 43.12 13.66 14.44
C ILE A 1110 43.91 13.19 13.21
N PRO A 1111 44.12 11.87 13.00
CA PRO A 1111 44.81 11.35 11.82
C PRO A 1111 44.12 11.84 10.53
N GLU A 1112 44.92 12.27 9.55
CA GLU A 1112 44.41 12.49 8.19
C GLU A 1112 44.13 11.11 7.58
N ASN A 1113 42.86 10.73 7.51
CA ASN A 1113 42.40 9.55 6.76
C ASN A 1113 41.90 9.97 5.38
#